data_AF-A0A1Z9QNI3-F1
#
_entry.id   AF-A0A1Z9QNI3-F1
#
_cell.length_a   1.000
_cell.length_b   1.000
_cell.length_c   1.000
_cell.angle_alpha   90.00
_cell.angle_beta   90.00
_cell.angle_gamma   90.00
#
_symmetry.space_group_name_H-M   'P 1'
#
loop_
_entity.id
_entity.type
_entity.pdbx_description
1 polymer ?
#
loop_
_entity_poly.entity_id
_entity_poly.type
_entity_poly.pdbx_seq_one_letter_code
_entity_poly.pdbx_strand_id
1 'polypeptide(L)'
;MRTRPDLTANRQFYQGTAYWVVKEPVGLQYFRFHEEEYFILNMLDGHVSLQQIKDGFERRFAPQKITFGDLQQFIGMLHRSGLVISNSPGQGKALRERGRKKKNKETMGKFANVFALRYRGFDPEKVLNAILPWFGWFFTVPALIFFAMFLGSAALLLATQYETVYAKLPTFQQFFAADRWLILACTMAIVKVLHEFGHGLSCKKFGGECHEIGFMLLVFTPCLYCNVSDSWMLPNKWKRVWIGAAGIYVEMILASIATYVWWFTESGTTINDLCLNMMFLNVVSTVLVNGNPLLRFDGYYILMDALEIPNLRQKSTEVLKRWFQETCLGLELQDDPFQPTRGRFMFGLFTIASVIYRWVVVFSICWFVIKVLEPYGLQAIGRMVAVIGFAGLVGQPVIQTWKFCRTPGRLSKVKRTPLLITLGIVTCVVIGVCYIPLPHHIDCAFEIRPSKVGTVYAGTSGRIEWAIEPRTSVEEGQQIARLINPELEIRLADLEGREVVANAQLKTIQLRSREDVYLKASIDTQEELIKSIQSMIAETQKEVERLTVVAKRSGVVISPPTREPQKENDGRLPGWTGSPLDRENIGALLTPGDVICEIGNDQDFEAVLIIDQGDVQLVREGQEVEMKLDSRRLETFDGIIDEKSNEPLDAASLGMSSQTGGDLQTEIDPTTGMIMPRSVSYQARVPLVIDGTPLRAGYRGSAKIHVAPTSLGSRLWRVIAKTFNFEL
;
A
#
# COMPACT_ATOMS: atom_id res chain seq x y z
N MET A 1 -32.95 37.32 -34.53
CA MET A 1 -32.26 36.89 -33.28
C MET A 1 -31.11 37.87 -33.06
N ARG A 2 -30.80 38.23 -31.82
CA ARG A 2 -29.80 39.25 -31.48
C ARG A 2 -28.75 38.71 -30.51
N THR A 3 -27.48 39.03 -30.75
CA THR A 3 -26.37 38.70 -29.85
C THR A 3 -26.49 39.44 -28.52
N ARG A 4 -26.15 38.72 -27.45
CA ARG A 4 -26.17 39.25 -26.09
C ARG A 4 -25.14 40.37 -25.91
N PRO A 5 -25.54 41.53 -25.33
CA PRO A 5 -24.64 42.68 -25.19
C PRO A 5 -23.59 42.51 -24.07
N ASP A 6 -23.78 41.56 -23.15
CA ASP A 6 -22.90 41.30 -22.02
C ASP A 6 -21.73 40.36 -22.36
N LEU A 7 -21.66 39.85 -23.60
CA LEU A 7 -20.57 38.97 -24.03
C LEU A 7 -19.27 39.76 -24.22
N THR A 8 -18.19 39.25 -23.65
CA THR A 8 -16.84 39.78 -23.89
C THR A 8 -16.07 38.82 -24.79
N ALA A 9 -15.33 39.36 -25.76
CA ALA A 9 -14.59 38.56 -26.74
C ALA A 9 -13.14 39.02 -26.84
N ASN A 10 -12.21 38.07 -26.91
CA ASN A 10 -10.79 38.35 -27.09
C ASN A 10 -10.22 37.53 -28.25
N ARG A 11 -9.43 38.17 -29.11
CA ARG A 11 -8.76 37.50 -30.24
C ARG A 11 -7.45 36.89 -29.74
N GLN A 12 -7.26 35.60 -30.01
CA GLN A 12 -6.10 34.84 -29.57
C GLN A 12 -5.57 33.97 -30.71
N PHE A 13 -4.27 33.73 -30.69
CA PHE A 13 -3.61 32.84 -31.65
C PHE A 13 -3.30 31.51 -30.97
N TYR A 14 -3.68 30.41 -31.62
CA TYR A 14 -3.35 29.05 -31.20
C TYR A 14 -2.67 28.35 -32.36
N GLN A 15 -1.42 27.91 -32.18
CA GLN A 15 -0.64 27.26 -33.24
C GLN A 15 -0.63 28.05 -34.57
N GLY A 16 -0.58 29.38 -34.49
CA GLY A 16 -0.55 30.29 -35.64
C GLY A 16 -1.92 30.57 -36.30
N THR A 17 -3.00 29.94 -35.83
CA THR A 17 -4.37 30.22 -36.33
C THR A 17 -5.11 31.14 -35.36
N ALA A 18 -5.82 32.15 -35.88
CA ALA A 18 -6.57 33.10 -35.07
C ALA A 18 -7.94 32.54 -34.66
N TYR A 19 -8.27 32.68 -33.38
CA TYR A 19 -9.56 32.32 -32.80
C TYR A 19 -10.09 33.44 -31.92
N TRP A 20 -11.41 33.54 -31.82
CA TRP A 20 -12.10 34.43 -30.89
C TRP A 20 -12.62 33.61 -29.71
N VAL A 21 -12.17 33.95 -28.50
CA VAL A 21 -12.67 33.38 -27.27
C VAL A 21 -13.72 34.32 -26.69
N VAL A 22 -14.96 33.85 -26.60
CA VAL A 22 -16.13 34.61 -26.10
C VAL A 22 -16.49 34.08 -24.71
N LYS A 23 -16.51 34.98 -23.72
CA LYS A 23 -16.96 34.71 -22.35
C LYS A 23 -18.43 35.08 -22.20
N GLU A 24 -19.20 34.13 -21.68
CA GLU A 24 -20.56 34.34 -21.21
C GLU A 24 -20.52 34.55 -19.69
N PRO A 25 -20.75 35.79 -19.20
CA PRO A 25 -20.39 36.16 -17.83
C PRO A 25 -21.30 35.56 -16.76
N VAL A 26 -22.55 35.19 -17.08
CA VAL A 26 -23.53 34.72 -16.09
C VAL A 26 -23.36 33.23 -15.77
N GLY A 27 -23.17 32.41 -16.79
CA GLY A 27 -22.93 30.98 -16.68
C GLY A 27 -21.45 30.60 -16.60
N LEU A 28 -20.54 31.58 -16.74
CA LEU A 28 -19.08 31.40 -16.76
C LEU A 28 -18.66 30.35 -17.78
N GLN A 29 -19.25 30.42 -18.98
CA GLN A 29 -18.96 29.54 -20.09
C GLN A 29 -18.10 30.24 -21.13
N TYR A 30 -17.15 29.50 -21.69
CA TYR A 30 -16.18 30.01 -22.66
C TYR A 30 -16.38 29.27 -23.98
N PHE A 31 -16.56 30.03 -25.04
CA PHE A 31 -16.76 29.51 -26.38
C PHE A 31 -15.62 29.97 -27.27
N ARG A 32 -15.17 29.07 -28.14
CA ARG A 32 -14.12 29.36 -29.11
C ARG A 32 -14.73 29.33 -30.49
N PHE A 33 -14.58 30.43 -31.21
CA PHE A 33 -15.06 30.63 -32.56
C PHE A 33 -13.88 30.91 -33.50
N HIS A 34 -13.98 30.41 -34.72
CA HIS A 34 -13.13 30.88 -35.81
C HIS A 34 -13.52 32.32 -36.20
N GLU A 35 -12.68 32.97 -36.98
CA GLU A 35 -12.93 34.33 -37.46
C GLU A 35 -14.25 34.44 -38.25
N GLU A 36 -14.53 33.42 -39.05
CA GLU A 36 -15.76 33.17 -39.81
C GLU A 36 -17.02 33.12 -38.91
N GLU A 37 -16.97 32.28 -37.87
CA GLU A 37 -18.07 32.06 -36.93
C GLU A 37 -18.34 33.29 -36.06
N TYR A 38 -17.28 33.97 -35.63
CA TYR A 38 -17.38 35.21 -34.86
C TYR A 38 -17.95 36.36 -35.70
N PHE A 39 -17.62 36.41 -37.00
CA PHE A 39 -18.24 37.37 -37.91
C PHE A 39 -19.77 37.17 -38.00
N ILE A 40 -20.22 35.92 -38.13
CA ILE A 40 -21.66 35.61 -38.12
C ILE A 40 -22.30 36.04 -36.80
N LEU A 41 -21.64 35.76 -35.66
CA LEU A 41 -22.14 36.18 -34.34
C LEU A 41 -22.31 37.71 -34.23
N ASN A 42 -21.37 38.50 -34.77
CA ASN A 42 -21.46 39.97 -34.75
C ASN A 42 -22.53 40.52 -35.69
N MET A 43 -22.88 39.78 -36.75
CA MET A 43 -23.90 40.18 -37.72
C MET A 43 -25.33 39.92 -37.22
N LEU A 44 -25.49 39.16 -36.14
CA LEU A 44 -26.78 38.91 -35.48
C LEU A 44 -27.19 40.09 -34.59
N ASP A 45 -27.61 41.19 -35.20
CA ASP A 45 -28.10 42.39 -34.51
C ASP A 45 -29.61 42.35 -34.20
N GLY A 46 -30.35 41.44 -34.83
CA GLY A 46 -31.80 41.30 -34.72
C GLY A 46 -32.59 41.78 -35.95
N HIS A 47 -31.96 42.50 -36.87
CA HIS A 47 -32.57 43.11 -38.05
C HIS A 47 -32.04 42.54 -39.38
N VAL A 48 -30.84 41.95 -39.38
CA VAL A 48 -30.24 41.34 -40.58
C VAL A 48 -30.91 40.00 -40.93
N SER A 49 -31.22 39.81 -42.22
CA SER A 49 -31.77 38.57 -42.78
C SER A 49 -30.71 37.48 -43.00
N LEU A 50 -31.11 36.20 -43.02
CA LEU A 50 -30.18 35.08 -43.29
C LEU A 50 -29.47 35.21 -44.64
N GLN A 51 -30.15 35.78 -45.65
CA GLN A 51 -29.55 36.05 -46.97
C GLN A 51 -28.42 37.08 -46.86
N GLN A 52 -28.65 38.18 -46.14
CA GLN A 52 -27.63 39.21 -45.93
C GLN A 52 -26.43 38.68 -45.14
N ILE A 53 -26.65 37.80 -44.15
CA ILE A 53 -25.55 37.14 -43.42
C ILE A 53 -24.72 36.27 -44.37
N LYS A 54 -25.37 35.49 -45.22
CA LYS A 54 -24.70 34.66 -46.23
C LYS A 54 -23.90 35.51 -47.22
N ASP A 55 -24.52 36.54 -47.81
CA ASP A 55 -23.86 37.40 -48.78
C ASP A 55 -22.67 38.17 -48.15
N GLY A 56 -22.82 38.60 -46.89
CA GLY A 56 -21.74 39.23 -46.12
C GLY A 56 -20.58 38.28 -45.82
N PHE A 57 -20.89 37.02 -45.50
CA PHE A 57 -19.91 35.97 -45.28
C PHE A 57 -19.12 35.66 -46.55
N GLU A 58 -19.80 35.41 -47.67
CA GLU A 58 -19.18 35.09 -48.95
C GLU A 58 -18.32 36.24 -49.50
N ARG A 59 -18.70 37.50 -49.25
CA ARG A 59 -17.89 38.67 -49.61
C ARG A 59 -16.60 38.78 -48.80
N ARG A 60 -16.64 38.47 -47.50
CA ARG A 60 -15.50 38.65 -46.59
C ARG A 60 -14.50 37.49 -46.61
N PHE A 61 -14.99 36.27 -46.79
CA PHE A 61 -14.20 35.03 -46.70
C PHE A 61 -14.10 34.27 -48.03
N ALA A 62 -14.23 34.95 -49.17
CA ALA A 62 -14.05 34.33 -50.49
C ALA A 62 -12.70 33.59 -50.58
N PRO A 63 -12.65 32.34 -51.08
CA PRO A 63 -13.66 31.61 -51.86
C PRO A 63 -14.61 30.70 -51.05
N GLN A 64 -14.62 30.76 -49.71
CA GLN A 64 -15.50 29.91 -48.90
C GLN A 64 -16.98 30.28 -49.08
N LYS A 65 -17.86 29.26 -49.10
CA LYS A 65 -19.31 29.41 -49.22
C LYS A 65 -20.02 28.69 -48.08
N ILE A 66 -21.13 29.26 -47.61
CA ILE A 66 -21.94 28.69 -46.53
C ILE A 66 -23.37 28.38 -47.02
N THR A 67 -23.91 27.22 -46.63
CA THR A 67 -25.30 26.88 -46.96
C THR A 67 -26.27 27.46 -45.93
N PHE A 68 -27.54 27.63 -46.30
CA PHE A 68 -28.57 28.05 -45.35
C PHE A 68 -28.79 27.04 -44.21
N GLY A 69 -28.61 25.75 -44.49
CA GLY A 69 -28.71 24.69 -43.49
C GLY A 69 -27.62 24.83 -42.42
N ASP A 70 -26.37 25.04 -42.83
CA ASP A 70 -25.25 25.24 -41.92
C ASP A 70 -25.45 26.48 -41.04
N LEU A 71 -25.91 27.57 -41.65
CA LEU A 71 -26.19 28.82 -40.95
C LEU A 71 -27.32 28.65 -39.92
N GLN A 72 -28.41 27.96 -40.27
CA GLN A 72 -29.50 27.66 -39.34
C GLN A 72 -29.04 26.74 -38.19
N GLN A 73 -28.22 25.73 -38.48
CA GLN A 73 -27.65 24.84 -37.47
C GLN A 73 -26.73 25.59 -36.51
N PHE A 74 -25.88 26.49 -37.04
CA PHE A 74 -24.98 27.32 -36.26
C PHE A 74 -25.74 28.31 -35.36
N ILE A 75 -26.73 29.03 -35.90
CA ILE A 75 -27.60 29.92 -35.11
C ILE A 75 -28.37 29.13 -34.05
N GLY A 76 -28.86 27.93 -34.39
CA GLY A 76 -29.50 27.03 -33.43
C GLY A 76 -28.55 26.55 -32.33
N MET A 77 -27.26 26.40 -32.62
CA MET A 77 -26.22 26.14 -31.62
C MET A 77 -26.00 27.36 -30.72
N LEU A 78 -25.81 28.56 -31.29
CA LEU A 78 -25.65 29.81 -30.53
C LEU A 78 -26.82 30.08 -29.57
N HIS A 79 -28.06 29.86 -30.03
CA HIS A 79 -29.26 30.00 -29.21
C HIS A 79 -29.35 28.94 -28.11
N ARG A 80 -28.97 27.68 -28.37
CA ARG A 80 -28.90 26.62 -27.35
C ARG A 80 -27.82 26.88 -26.29
N SER A 81 -26.71 27.49 -26.71
CA SER A 81 -25.59 27.90 -25.86
C SER A 81 -25.86 29.20 -25.09
N GLY A 82 -26.99 29.87 -25.33
CA GLY A 82 -27.38 31.07 -24.60
C GLY A 82 -26.60 32.33 -24.97
N LEU A 83 -25.93 32.34 -26.12
CA LEU A 83 -25.15 33.48 -26.64
C LEU A 83 -26.02 34.49 -27.40
N VAL A 84 -27.17 34.04 -27.89
CA VAL A 84 -28.07 34.82 -28.73
C VAL A 84 -29.49 34.76 -28.14
N ILE A 85 -30.17 35.89 -28.11
CA ILE A 85 -31.55 36.03 -27.63
C ILE A 85 -32.50 36.13 -28.83
N SER A 86 -33.70 35.55 -28.68
CA SER A 86 -34.80 35.73 -29.62
C SER A 86 -35.91 36.57 -28.97
N ASN A 87 -36.42 37.57 -29.68
CA ASN A 87 -37.53 38.42 -29.22
C ASN A 87 -38.92 37.77 -29.46
N SER A 88 -38.96 36.46 -29.77
CA SER A 88 -40.21 35.73 -30.02
C SER A 88 -40.99 35.50 -28.71
N PRO A 89 -42.31 35.77 -28.67
CA PRO A 89 -43.14 35.52 -27.48
C PRO A 89 -43.13 34.03 -27.06
N GLY A 90 -43.18 33.76 -25.75
CA GLY A 90 -43.32 32.39 -25.21
C GLY A 90 -42.02 31.62 -24.91
N GLN A 91 -40.85 32.19 -25.20
CA GLN A 91 -39.54 31.56 -24.97
C GLN A 91 -39.25 31.23 -23.48
N GLY A 92 -39.80 32.01 -22.53
CA GLY A 92 -39.58 31.79 -21.10
C GLY A 92 -40.02 30.41 -20.61
N LYS A 93 -41.12 29.86 -21.15
CA LYS A 93 -41.58 28.49 -20.81
C LYS A 93 -40.59 27.43 -21.31
N ALA A 94 -40.10 27.58 -22.55
CA ALA A 94 -39.12 26.68 -23.15
C ALA A 94 -37.75 26.73 -22.43
N LEU A 95 -37.28 27.92 -22.05
CA LEU A 95 -36.08 28.12 -21.24
C LEU A 95 -36.21 27.47 -19.85
N ARG A 96 -37.37 27.63 -19.19
CA ARG A 96 -37.63 27.01 -17.88
C ARG A 96 -37.67 25.49 -17.95
N GLU A 97 -38.33 24.93 -18.97
CA GLU A 97 -38.39 23.48 -19.17
C GLU A 97 -36.99 22.90 -19.48
N ARG A 98 -36.19 23.59 -20.28
CA ARG A 98 -34.78 23.24 -20.52
C ARG A 98 -33.95 23.30 -19.25
N GLY A 99 -34.10 24.36 -18.45
CA GLY A 99 -33.45 24.49 -17.15
C GLY A 99 -33.81 23.34 -16.22
N ARG A 100 -35.09 22.93 -16.16
CA ARG A 100 -35.55 21.77 -15.39
C ARG A 100 -34.96 20.46 -15.90
N LYS A 101 -34.95 20.22 -17.22
CA LYS A 101 -34.33 19.02 -17.82
C LYS A 101 -32.83 18.97 -17.55
N LYS A 102 -32.12 20.11 -17.65
CA LYS A 102 -30.69 20.22 -17.33
C LYS A 102 -30.45 19.90 -15.85
N LYS A 103 -31.21 20.52 -14.94
CA LYS A 103 -31.11 20.27 -13.48
C LYS A 103 -31.40 18.81 -13.12
N ASN A 104 -32.44 18.20 -13.71
CA ASN A 104 -32.76 16.78 -13.51
C ASN A 104 -31.66 15.85 -14.05
N LYS A 105 -31.05 16.19 -15.19
CA LYS A 105 -29.94 15.43 -15.75
C LYS A 105 -28.67 15.58 -14.92
N GLU A 106 -28.42 16.78 -14.37
CA GLU A 106 -27.33 17.03 -13.43
C GLU A 106 -27.55 16.28 -12.11
N THR A 107 -28.75 16.30 -11.53
CA THR A 107 -29.03 15.54 -10.30
C THR A 107 -28.95 14.04 -10.54
N MET A 108 -29.51 13.52 -11.63
CA MET A 108 -29.38 12.10 -11.98
C MET A 108 -27.93 11.71 -12.28
N GLY A 109 -27.15 12.62 -12.88
CA GLY A 109 -25.71 12.46 -13.09
C GLY A 109 -24.90 12.44 -11.79
N LYS A 110 -25.32 13.18 -10.76
CA LYS A 110 -24.70 13.12 -9.42
C LYS A 110 -24.91 11.75 -8.76
N PHE A 111 -26.10 11.15 -8.91
CA PHE A 111 -26.37 9.79 -8.40
C PHE A 111 -25.69 8.69 -9.24
N ALA A 112 -25.53 8.89 -10.55
CA ALA A 112 -24.83 7.93 -11.41
C ALA A 112 -23.31 7.95 -11.20
N ASN A 113 -22.75 9.09 -10.78
CA ASN A 113 -21.32 9.26 -10.48
C ASN A 113 -21.11 9.46 -8.97
N VAL A 114 -21.53 8.49 -8.15
CA VAL A 114 -21.28 8.51 -6.68
C VAL A 114 -19.80 8.74 -6.35
N PHE A 115 -18.90 8.36 -7.25
CA PHE A 115 -17.45 8.52 -7.13
C PHE A 115 -16.90 9.91 -7.49
N ALA A 116 -17.74 10.85 -7.93
CA ALA A 116 -17.34 12.21 -8.31
C ALA A 116 -18.44 13.23 -7.95
N LEU A 117 -18.72 13.35 -6.65
CA LEU A 117 -19.70 14.31 -6.15
C LEU A 117 -19.07 15.70 -6.11
N ARG A 118 -19.63 16.65 -6.86
CA ARG A 118 -19.18 18.05 -6.91
C ARG A 118 -20.14 18.97 -6.14
N TYR A 119 -19.59 19.68 -5.17
CA TYR A 119 -20.26 20.73 -4.41
C TYR A 119 -19.64 22.09 -4.75
N ARG A 120 -20.48 23.01 -5.23
CA ARG A 120 -20.06 24.40 -5.47
C ARG A 120 -19.97 25.08 -4.09
N GLY A 121 -18.80 25.59 -3.75
CA GLY A 121 -18.55 26.25 -2.47
C GLY A 121 -18.88 27.74 -2.53
N PHE A 122 -17.93 28.57 -2.13
CA PHE A 122 -18.10 30.03 -2.04
C PHE A 122 -17.33 30.76 -3.14
N ASP A 123 -17.68 32.04 -3.34
CA ASP A 123 -16.97 32.94 -4.23
C ASP A 123 -15.77 33.57 -3.50
N PRO A 124 -14.52 33.23 -3.88
CA PRO A 124 -13.33 33.69 -3.18
C PRO A 124 -12.87 35.08 -3.62
N GLU A 125 -13.52 35.73 -4.59
CA GLU A 125 -12.99 36.93 -5.24
C GLU A 125 -12.63 38.05 -4.25
N LYS A 126 -13.46 38.29 -3.23
CA LYS A 126 -13.20 39.31 -2.20
C LYS A 126 -11.94 39.00 -1.38
N VAL A 127 -11.77 37.73 -1.01
CA VAL A 127 -10.62 37.27 -0.23
C VAL A 127 -9.34 37.35 -1.08
N LEU A 128 -9.42 36.91 -2.34
CA LEU A 128 -8.30 36.99 -3.28
C LEU A 128 -7.86 38.45 -3.50
N ASN A 129 -8.81 39.38 -3.68
CA ASN A 129 -8.52 40.81 -3.84
C ASN A 129 -7.83 41.41 -2.60
N ALA A 130 -8.23 41.00 -1.39
CA ALA A 130 -7.61 41.48 -0.16
C ALA A 130 -6.17 40.96 0.04
N ILE A 131 -5.92 39.71 -0.38
CA ILE A 131 -4.63 39.02 -0.19
C ILE A 131 -3.64 39.35 -1.32
N LEU A 132 -4.12 39.68 -2.52
CA LEU A 132 -3.30 39.92 -3.70
C LEU A 132 -2.17 40.97 -3.51
N PRO A 133 -2.37 42.11 -2.82
CA PRO A 133 -1.29 43.08 -2.60
C PRO A 133 -0.13 42.50 -1.78
N TRP A 134 -0.43 41.60 -0.84
CA TRP A 134 0.54 41.02 0.09
C TRP A 134 1.32 39.86 -0.52
N PHE A 135 0.65 39.04 -1.34
CA PHE A 135 1.24 37.83 -1.93
C PHE A 135 1.47 37.95 -3.45
N GLY A 136 1.17 39.10 -4.05
CA GLY A 136 1.35 39.32 -5.48
C GLY A 136 2.80 39.17 -5.92
N TRP A 137 3.77 39.51 -5.07
CA TRP A 137 5.20 39.36 -5.37
C TRP A 137 5.63 37.88 -5.53
N PHE A 138 4.91 36.95 -4.91
CA PHE A 138 5.21 35.51 -4.90
C PHE A 138 5.25 34.88 -6.30
N PHE A 139 4.45 35.43 -7.22
CA PHE A 139 4.34 34.97 -8.61
C PHE A 139 5.18 35.83 -9.58
N THR A 140 6.29 36.39 -9.12
CA THR A 140 7.26 37.12 -9.96
C THR A 140 8.45 36.24 -10.31
N VAL A 141 9.19 36.59 -11.37
CA VAL A 141 10.38 35.82 -11.80
C VAL A 141 11.47 35.79 -10.70
N PRO A 142 11.79 36.89 -9.99
CA PRO A 142 12.76 36.83 -8.89
C PRO A 142 12.33 35.90 -7.76
N ALA A 143 11.05 35.93 -7.37
CA ALA A 143 10.51 35.02 -6.36
C ALA A 143 10.63 33.55 -6.82
N LEU A 144 10.31 33.26 -8.07
CA LEU A 144 10.48 31.92 -8.63
C LEU A 144 11.91 31.43 -8.50
N ILE A 145 12.89 32.24 -8.89
CA ILE A 145 14.31 31.85 -8.83
C ILE A 145 14.70 31.58 -7.38
N PHE A 146 14.30 32.44 -6.44
CA PHE A 146 14.54 32.23 -5.01
C PHE A 146 13.97 30.90 -4.51
N PHE A 147 12.69 30.63 -4.78
CA PHE A 147 12.04 29.40 -4.31
C PHE A 147 12.52 28.15 -5.05
N ALA A 148 12.94 28.27 -6.32
CA ALA A 148 13.59 27.19 -7.04
C ALA A 148 14.96 26.84 -6.45
N MET A 149 15.77 27.85 -6.08
CA MET A 149 17.03 27.63 -5.37
C MET A 149 16.79 27.04 -3.98
N PHE A 150 15.76 27.50 -3.26
CA PHE A 150 15.38 26.98 -1.95
C PHE A 150 14.91 25.51 -1.99
N LEU A 151 14.13 25.14 -3.00
CA LEU A 151 13.78 23.74 -3.27
C LEU A 151 15.02 22.92 -3.63
N GLY A 152 15.89 23.46 -4.48
CA GLY A 152 17.16 22.82 -4.86
C GLY A 152 18.06 22.55 -3.66
N SER A 153 18.17 23.49 -2.71
CA SER A 153 18.96 23.32 -1.49
C SER A 153 18.34 22.32 -0.52
N ALA A 154 17.01 22.29 -0.40
CA ALA A 154 16.30 21.28 0.39
C ALA A 154 16.49 19.87 -0.21
N ALA A 155 16.39 19.74 -1.53
CA ALA A 155 16.63 18.49 -2.23
C ALA A 155 18.10 18.03 -2.08
N LEU A 156 19.07 18.95 -2.16
CA LEU A 156 20.48 18.66 -1.95
C LEU A 156 20.76 18.19 -0.51
N LEU A 157 20.11 18.79 0.49
CA LEU A 157 20.19 18.34 1.88
C LEU A 157 19.72 16.89 2.03
N LEU A 158 18.56 16.55 1.45
CA LEU A 158 18.03 15.18 1.50
C LEU A 158 18.92 14.19 0.74
N ALA A 159 19.48 14.59 -0.40
CA ALA A 159 20.34 13.73 -1.20
C ALA A 159 21.71 13.48 -0.54
N THR A 160 22.32 14.52 0.06
CA THR A 160 23.63 14.39 0.73
C THR A 160 23.54 13.64 2.05
N GLN A 161 22.40 13.71 2.74
CA GLN A 161 22.16 13.04 4.02
C GLN A 161 21.23 11.82 3.89
N TYR A 162 21.18 11.20 2.71
CA TYR A 162 20.27 10.10 2.39
C TYR A 162 20.27 8.98 3.44
N GLU A 163 21.44 8.57 3.94
CA GLU A 163 21.55 7.50 4.94
C GLU A 163 20.85 7.86 6.26
N THR A 164 21.05 9.09 6.73
CA THR A 164 20.41 9.57 7.96
C THR A 164 18.92 9.77 7.76
N VAL A 165 18.51 10.24 6.58
CA VAL A 165 17.10 10.39 6.22
C VAL A 165 16.42 9.03 6.22
N TYR A 166 17.01 8.03 5.54
CA TYR A 166 16.46 6.68 5.44
C TYR A 166 16.36 5.99 6.81
N ALA A 167 17.35 6.18 7.68
CA ALA A 167 17.32 5.67 9.04
C ALA A 167 16.22 6.32 9.91
N LYS A 168 15.90 7.59 9.68
CA LYS A 168 14.84 8.32 10.41
C LYS A 168 13.43 8.12 9.85
N LEU A 169 13.28 7.50 8.68
CA LEU A 169 11.95 7.26 8.09
C LEU A 169 11.20 6.16 8.87
N PRO A 170 9.96 6.43 9.33
CA PRO A 170 9.13 5.44 9.98
C PRO A 170 8.71 4.34 9.00
N THR A 171 8.32 3.18 9.52
CA THR A 171 7.76 2.11 8.68
C THR A 171 6.41 2.54 8.10
N PHE A 172 5.99 1.93 7.00
CA PHE A 172 4.74 2.29 6.31
C PHE A 172 3.52 2.23 7.25
N GLN A 173 3.47 1.22 8.11
CA GLN A 173 2.42 1.01 9.10
C GLN A 173 2.42 2.10 10.19
N GLN A 174 3.61 2.51 10.65
CA GLN A 174 3.74 3.61 11.61
C GLN A 174 3.34 4.96 11.00
N PHE A 175 3.63 5.17 9.71
CA PHE A 175 3.26 6.40 9.01
C PHE A 175 1.75 6.60 8.89
N PHE A 176 1.00 5.51 8.68
CA PHE A 176 -0.47 5.51 8.54
C PHE A 176 -1.22 4.95 9.76
N ALA A 177 -0.60 4.97 10.94
CA ALA A 177 -1.24 4.55 12.17
C ALA A 177 -2.46 5.45 12.53
N ALA A 178 -3.50 4.87 13.14
CA ALA A 178 -4.79 5.54 13.39
C ALA A 178 -4.66 6.79 14.28
N ASP A 179 -3.74 6.77 15.23
CA ASP A 179 -3.43 7.89 16.13
C ASP A 179 -3.02 9.15 15.35
N ARG A 180 -2.46 8.99 14.15
CA ARG A 180 -1.95 10.09 13.31
C ARG A 180 -2.93 10.53 12.22
N TRP A 181 -4.06 9.84 12.02
CA TRP A 181 -4.99 10.14 10.93
C TRP A 181 -5.59 11.54 10.98
N LEU A 182 -5.91 12.03 12.18
CA LEU A 182 -6.47 13.38 12.34
C LEU A 182 -5.46 14.44 11.91
N ILE A 183 -4.20 14.29 12.32
CA ILE A 183 -3.11 15.19 11.93
C ILE A 183 -2.90 15.11 10.42
N LEU A 184 -2.81 13.91 9.84
CA LEU A 184 -2.65 13.70 8.42
C LEU A 184 -3.78 14.36 7.60
N ALA A 185 -5.03 14.18 8.03
CA ALA A 185 -6.20 14.76 7.38
C ALA A 185 -6.20 16.30 7.46
N CYS A 186 -5.86 16.87 8.63
CA CYS A 186 -5.72 18.31 8.80
C CYS A 186 -4.61 18.89 7.92
N THR A 187 -3.43 18.25 7.89
CA THR A 187 -2.31 18.66 7.03
C THR A 187 -2.70 18.63 5.55
N MET A 188 -3.32 17.52 5.10
CA MET A 188 -3.77 17.39 3.72
C MET A 188 -4.80 18.47 3.36
N ALA A 189 -5.75 18.76 4.25
CA ALA A 189 -6.72 19.82 4.04
C ALA A 189 -6.06 21.21 3.90
N ILE A 190 -5.13 21.55 4.80
CA ILE A 190 -4.41 22.84 4.77
C ILE A 190 -3.61 22.98 3.47
N VAL A 191 -2.83 21.95 3.11
CA VAL A 191 -2.06 21.93 1.86
C VAL A 191 -2.96 22.17 0.66
N LYS A 192 -4.08 21.45 0.57
CA LYS A 192 -4.99 21.57 -0.59
C LYS A 192 -5.71 22.91 -0.63
N VAL A 193 -6.04 23.51 0.51
CA VAL A 193 -6.54 24.89 0.53
C VAL A 193 -5.48 25.83 -0.06
N LEU A 194 -4.25 25.79 0.44
CA LEU A 194 -3.17 26.67 -0.04
C LEU A 194 -2.86 26.47 -1.54
N HIS A 195 -2.92 25.22 -2.01
CA HIS A 195 -2.78 24.86 -3.42
C HIS A 195 -3.83 25.56 -4.30
N GLU A 196 -5.12 25.46 -3.94
CA GLU A 196 -6.21 26.10 -4.68
C GLU A 196 -6.15 27.64 -4.62
N PHE A 197 -5.73 28.19 -3.48
CA PHE A 197 -5.44 29.62 -3.36
C PHE A 197 -4.28 30.05 -4.26
N GLY A 198 -3.28 29.20 -4.49
CA GLY A 198 -2.22 29.41 -5.49
C GLY A 198 -2.77 29.62 -6.90
N HIS A 199 -3.69 28.75 -7.34
CA HIS A 199 -4.38 28.89 -8.63
C HIS A 199 -5.22 30.17 -8.69
N GLY A 200 -5.99 30.47 -7.64
CA GLY A 200 -6.84 31.67 -7.59
C GLY A 200 -6.04 32.98 -7.63
N LEU A 201 -4.99 33.09 -6.80
CA LEU A 201 -4.15 34.29 -6.71
C LEU A 201 -3.36 34.54 -8.00
N SER A 202 -2.79 33.48 -8.60
CA SER A 202 -2.07 33.60 -9.87
C SER A 202 -3.00 34.03 -11.01
N CYS A 203 -4.21 33.47 -11.09
CA CYS A 203 -5.22 33.88 -12.06
C CYS A 203 -5.55 35.38 -11.93
N LYS A 204 -5.78 35.84 -10.70
CA LYS A 204 -6.10 37.25 -10.42
C LYS A 204 -4.95 38.19 -10.75
N LYS A 205 -3.72 37.83 -10.38
CA LYS A 205 -2.52 38.62 -10.70
C LYS A 205 -2.36 38.88 -12.19
N PHE A 206 -2.68 37.88 -13.02
CA PHE A 206 -2.54 38.01 -14.48
C PHE A 206 -3.75 38.66 -15.16
N GLY A 207 -4.78 39.05 -14.41
CA GLY A 207 -5.95 39.77 -14.89
C GLY A 207 -7.19 38.90 -15.13
N GLY A 208 -7.19 37.64 -14.69
CA GLY A 208 -8.37 36.76 -14.73
C GLY A 208 -9.20 36.83 -13.45
N GLU A 209 -10.40 36.27 -13.49
CA GLU A 209 -11.33 36.21 -12.36
C GLU A 209 -11.52 34.77 -11.87
N CYS A 210 -11.79 34.61 -10.57
CA CYS A 210 -12.11 33.33 -9.95
C CYS A 210 -13.33 33.49 -9.05
N HIS A 211 -14.46 32.93 -9.51
CA HIS A 211 -15.78 33.09 -8.88
C HIS A 211 -16.26 31.84 -8.14
N GLU A 212 -15.48 30.76 -8.13
CA GLU A 212 -15.91 29.49 -7.52
C GLU A 212 -14.71 28.70 -6.98
N ILE A 213 -14.62 28.56 -5.65
CA ILE A 213 -13.87 27.48 -5.00
C ILE A 213 -14.86 26.51 -4.40
N GLY A 214 -14.66 25.22 -4.64
CA GLY A 214 -15.56 24.18 -4.19
C GLY A 214 -14.85 22.94 -3.70
N PHE A 215 -15.67 21.94 -3.38
CA PHE A 215 -15.25 20.65 -2.88
C PHE A 215 -15.79 19.54 -3.78
N MET A 216 -14.94 18.58 -4.11
CA MET A 216 -15.27 17.39 -4.86
C MET A 216 -14.84 16.16 -4.08
N LEU A 217 -15.71 15.16 -4.00
CA LEU A 217 -15.36 13.86 -3.43
C LEU A 217 -15.03 12.91 -4.59
N LEU A 218 -13.76 12.58 -4.77
CA LEU A 218 -13.28 11.65 -5.79
C LEU A 218 -12.86 10.34 -5.13
N VAL A 219 -13.61 9.26 -5.36
CA VAL A 219 -13.36 7.93 -4.73
C VAL A 219 -13.23 8.04 -3.21
N PHE A 220 -14.17 8.75 -2.56
CA PHE A 220 -14.17 9.04 -1.12
C PHE A 220 -13.02 9.92 -0.62
N THR A 221 -12.10 10.34 -1.48
CA THR A 221 -11.07 11.31 -1.13
C THR A 221 -11.58 12.74 -1.31
N PRO A 222 -11.49 13.59 -0.27
CA PRO A 222 -11.78 15.01 -0.38
C PRO A 222 -10.78 15.71 -1.31
N CYS A 223 -11.26 16.38 -2.36
CA CYS A 223 -10.47 17.22 -3.24
C CYS A 223 -11.10 18.62 -3.29
N LEU A 224 -10.30 19.66 -3.10
CA LEU A 224 -10.74 21.02 -3.38
C LEU A 224 -10.56 21.31 -4.87
N TYR A 225 -11.27 22.30 -5.38
CA TYR A 225 -11.04 22.81 -6.73
C TYR A 225 -11.30 24.31 -6.80
N CYS A 226 -10.51 25.00 -7.61
CA CYS A 226 -10.61 26.42 -7.92
C CYS A 226 -10.94 26.61 -9.41
N ASN A 227 -12.03 27.32 -9.70
CA ASN A 227 -12.44 27.57 -11.07
C ASN A 227 -11.62 28.71 -11.71
N VAL A 228 -10.49 28.35 -12.29
CA VAL A 228 -9.60 29.25 -13.04
C VAL A 228 -9.87 29.23 -14.55
N SER A 229 -11.10 28.89 -14.99
CA SER A 229 -11.44 28.82 -16.43
C SER A 229 -11.30 30.17 -17.15
N ASP A 230 -11.35 31.28 -16.41
CA ASP A 230 -11.14 32.63 -16.97
C ASP A 230 -9.71 32.85 -17.50
N SER A 231 -8.76 32.01 -17.08
CA SER A 231 -7.40 31.96 -17.65
C SER A 231 -7.40 31.77 -19.16
N TRP A 232 -8.43 31.14 -19.75
CA TRP A 232 -8.57 30.98 -21.20
C TRP A 232 -8.78 32.32 -21.93
N MET A 233 -9.15 33.40 -21.25
CA MET A 233 -9.21 34.75 -21.84
C MET A 233 -7.83 35.42 -21.97
N LEU A 234 -6.80 34.88 -21.32
CA LEU A 234 -5.45 35.43 -21.36
C LEU A 234 -4.76 35.11 -22.70
N PRO A 235 -4.26 36.12 -23.43
CA PRO A 235 -3.62 35.89 -24.74
C PRO A 235 -2.26 35.20 -24.61
N ASN A 236 -1.50 35.46 -23.54
CA ASN A 236 -0.18 34.89 -23.35
C ASN A 236 -0.26 33.47 -22.77
N LYS A 237 0.18 32.47 -23.54
CA LYS A 237 0.21 31.06 -23.14
C LYS A 237 1.02 30.80 -21.87
N TRP A 238 2.12 31.51 -21.67
CA TRP A 238 2.97 31.31 -20.49
C TRP A 238 2.26 31.74 -19.22
N LYS A 239 1.43 32.79 -19.27
CA LYS A 239 0.60 33.18 -18.12
C LYS A 239 -0.42 32.09 -17.77
N ARG A 240 -1.00 31.42 -18.76
CA ARG A 240 -1.90 30.27 -18.54
C ARG A 240 -1.17 29.07 -17.93
N VAL A 241 -0.01 28.72 -18.49
CA VAL A 241 0.89 27.68 -17.93
C VAL A 241 1.24 27.98 -16.48
N TRP A 242 1.56 29.23 -16.16
CA TRP A 242 1.85 29.67 -14.79
C TRP A 242 0.67 29.50 -13.83
N ILE A 243 -0.56 29.80 -14.28
CA ILE A 243 -1.77 29.58 -13.48
C ILE A 243 -1.95 28.08 -13.22
N GLY A 244 -1.72 27.24 -14.22
CA GLY A 244 -1.73 25.78 -14.05
C GLY A 244 -0.61 25.27 -13.13
N ALA A 245 0.57 25.88 -13.15
CA ALA A 245 1.70 25.49 -12.29
C ALA A 245 1.63 26.05 -10.86
N ALA A 246 0.73 26.99 -10.58
CA ALA A 246 0.71 27.71 -9.31
C ALA A 246 0.45 26.81 -8.09
N GLY A 247 -0.46 25.82 -8.22
CA GLY A 247 -0.72 24.85 -7.16
C GLY A 247 0.51 23.99 -6.83
N ILE A 248 1.15 23.44 -7.86
CA ILE A 248 2.41 22.68 -7.75
C ILE A 248 3.50 23.53 -7.09
N TYR A 249 3.63 24.78 -7.52
CA TYR A 249 4.61 25.72 -6.98
C TYR A 249 4.42 25.97 -5.48
N VAL A 250 3.18 26.16 -5.02
CA VAL A 250 2.86 26.32 -3.59
C VAL A 250 3.17 25.04 -2.81
N GLU A 251 2.78 23.87 -3.32
CA GLU A 251 3.05 22.58 -2.67
C GLU A 251 4.56 22.32 -2.50
N MET A 252 5.38 22.66 -3.51
CA MET A 252 6.84 22.51 -3.45
C MET A 252 7.51 23.46 -2.44
N ILE A 253 6.99 24.67 -2.28
CA ILE A 253 7.49 25.60 -1.27
C ILE A 253 7.19 25.08 0.13
N LEU A 254 5.96 24.60 0.34
CA LEU A 254 5.57 23.97 1.61
C LEU A 254 6.40 22.73 1.90
N ALA A 255 6.67 21.89 0.90
CA ALA A 255 7.56 20.72 1.04
C ALA A 255 8.99 21.13 1.43
N SER A 256 9.53 22.20 0.83
CA SER A 256 10.87 22.69 1.13
C SER A 256 10.97 23.23 2.55
N ILE A 257 9.99 24.02 3.00
CA ILE A 257 9.93 24.51 4.39
C ILE A 257 9.83 23.32 5.35
N ALA A 258 8.94 22.38 5.07
CA ALA A 258 8.76 21.19 5.89
C ALA A 258 10.03 20.33 5.99
N THR A 259 10.81 20.23 4.89
CA THR A 259 12.10 19.53 4.86
C THR A 259 13.09 20.13 5.87
N TYR A 260 13.23 21.45 5.88
CA TYR A 260 14.15 22.12 6.81
C TYR A 260 13.68 22.03 8.26
N VAL A 261 12.40 22.27 8.52
CA VAL A 261 11.86 22.16 9.88
C VAL A 261 11.99 20.73 10.40
N TRP A 262 11.69 19.73 9.56
CA TRP A 262 11.89 18.32 9.91
C TRP A 262 13.35 18.00 10.21
N TRP A 263 14.29 18.49 9.40
CA TRP A 263 15.71 18.23 9.61
C TRP A 263 16.25 18.82 10.92
N PHE A 264 15.83 20.04 11.28
CA PHE A 264 16.31 20.75 12.46
C PHE A 264 15.51 20.49 13.74
N THR A 265 14.47 19.66 13.69
CA THR A 265 13.66 19.31 14.87
C THR A 265 14.00 17.89 15.34
N GLU A 266 13.96 17.66 16.65
CA GLU A 266 14.19 16.33 17.24
C GLU A 266 13.12 15.30 16.83
N SER A 267 13.57 14.07 16.59
CA SER A 267 12.73 12.91 16.26
C SER A 267 11.77 12.61 17.42
N GLY A 268 10.49 12.34 17.10
CA GLY A 268 9.47 11.99 18.10
C GLY A 268 8.65 13.17 18.63
N THR A 269 8.94 14.40 18.20
CA THR A 269 8.06 15.56 18.44
C THR A 269 6.91 15.60 17.42
N THR A 270 5.75 16.11 17.83
CA THR A 270 4.58 16.24 16.93
C THR A 270 4.86 17.15 15.73
N ILE A 271 5.72 18.15 15.90
CA ILE A 271 6.15 19.05 14.82
C ILE A 271 7.01 18.31 13.80
N ASN A 272 7.95 17.47 14.26
CA ASN A 272 8.77 16.65 13.37
C ASN A 272 7.88 15.73 12.53
N ASP A 273 6.96 15.01 13.17
CA ASP A 273 6.00 14.13 12.47
C ASP A 273 5.11 14.88 11.48
N LEU A 274 4.62 16.07 11.85
CA LEU A 274 3.80 16.92 10.99
C LEU A 274 4.57 17.36 9.74
N CYS A 275 5.81 17.80 9.91
CA CYS A 275 6.67 18.24 8.80
C CYS A 275 7.06 17.07 7.89
N LEU A 276 7.33 15.89 8.46
CA LEU A 276 7.56 14.68 7.67
C LEU A 276 6.34 14.34 6.80
N ASN A 277 5.15 14.34 7.41
CA ASN A 277 3.89 14.08 6.70
C ASN A 277 3.65 15.11 5.60
N MET A 278 3.85 16.40 5.90
CA MET A 278 3.68 17.49 4.94
C MET A 278 4.67 17.38 3.77
N MET A 279 5.95 17.11 4.06
CA MET A 279 6.98 16.89 3.04
C MET A 279 6.60 15.71 2.14
N PHE A 280 6.32 14.54 2.72
CA PHE A 280 6.00 13.33 1.98
C PHE A 280 4.73 13.47 1.15
N LEU A 281 3.62 13.94 1.76
CA LEU A 281 2.36 14.14 1.07
C LEU A 281 2.49 15.15 -0.08
N ASN A 282 3.20 16.26 0.12
CA ASN A 282 3.40 17.25 -0.93
C ASN A 282 4.26 16.67 -2.06
N VAL A 283 5.39 16.02 -1.77
CA VAL A 283 6.24 15.46 -2.83
C VAL A 283 5.49 14.38 -3.62
N VAL A 284 4.83 13.44 -2.94
CA VAL A 284 4.08 12.35 -3.58
C VAL A 284 2.88 12.90 -4.36
N SER A 285 2.04 13.72 -3.75
CA SER A 285 0.86 14.28 -4.41
C SER A 285 1.23 15.21 -5.56
N THR A 286 2.28 16.01 -5.41
CA THR A 286 2.62 17.03 -6.41
C THR A 286 3.36 16.42 -7.59
N VAL A 287 4.37 15.58 -7.34
CA VAL A 287 5.24 15.05 -8.42
C VAL A 287 4.57 13.89 -9.12
N LEU A 288 4.04 12.92 -8.37
CA LEU A 288 3.45 11.72 -8.98
C LEU A 288 2.04 11.99 -9.51
N VAL A 289 1.21 12.72 -8.76
CA VAL A 289 -0.22 12.88 -9.13
C VAL A 289 -0.48 14.17 -9.90
N ASN A 290 -0.27 15.34 -9.29
CA ASN A 290 -0.68 16.63 -9.86
C ASN A 290 0.17 17.04 -11.06
N GLY A 291 1.49 16.89 -10.99
CA GLY A 291 2.44 17.26 -12.03
C GLY A 291 2.45 16.31 -13.22
N ASN A 292 1.86 15.12 -13.08
CA ASN A 292 1.80 14.15 -14.16
C ASN A 292 0.73 14.54 -15.21
N PRO A 293 1.11 14.81 -16.48
CA PRO A 293 0.19 15.31 -17.49
C PRO A 293 -0.79 14.27 -18.05
N LEU A 294 -0.65 13.01 -17.63
CA LEU A 294 -1.42 11.90 -18.18
C LEU A 294 -2.85 11.81 -17.61
N LEU A 295 -3.10 12.36 -16.42
CA LEU A 295 -4.44 12.49 -15.83
C LEU A 295 -4.86 13.96 -15.77
N ARG A 296 -6.17 14.23 -15.64
CA ARG A 296 -6.73 15.60 -15.65
C ARG A 296 -6.50 16.34 -14.33
N PHE A 297 -5.25 16.42 -13.92
CA PHE A 297 -4.74 17.28 -12.86
C PHE A 297 -3.98 18.46 -13.48
N ASP A 298 -3.26 19.23 -12.67
CA ASP A 298 -2.61 20.48 -13.09
C ASP A 298 -1.59 20.28 -14.21
N GLY A 299 -0.79 19.23 -14.16
CA GLY A 299 0.17 18.84 -15.19
C GLY A 299 -0.46 18.68 -16.56
N TYR A 300 -1.70 18.19 -16.62
CA TYR A 300 -2.44 18.09 -17.89
C TYR A 300 -2.81 19.46 -18.44
N TYR A 301 -3.26 20.39 -17.59
CA TYR A 301 -3.59 21.74 -18.02
C TYR A 301 -2.34 22.54 -18.40
N ILE A 302 -1.23 22.36 -17.68
CA ILE A 302 0.10 22.88 -18.05
C ILE A 302 0.51 22.40 -19.44
N LEU A 303 0.44 21.10 -19.70
CA LEU A 303 0.77 20.54 -21.01
C LEU A 303 -0.20 21.01 -22.10
N MET A 304 -1.50 21.08 -21.79
CA MET A 304 -2.54 21.55 -22.69
C MET A 304 -2.28 23.00 -23.14
N ASP A 305 -1.94 23.89 -22.19
CA ASP A 305 -1.66 25.29 -22.45
C ASP A 305 -0.30 25.51 -23.12
N ALA A 306 0.71 24.71 -22.76
CA ALA A 306 2.03 24.76 -23.39
C ALA A 306 1.99 24.33 -24.87
N LEU A 307 1.22 23.28 -25.18
CA LEU A 307 1.00 22.79 -26.54
C LEU A 307 -0.07 23.57 -27.32
N GLU A 308 -0.84 24.42 -26.64
CA GLU A 308 -1.97 25.17 -27.21
C GLU A 308 -3.07 24.28 -27.83
N ILE A 309 -3.19 23.03 -27.37
CA ILE A 309 -4.18 22.05 -27.85
C ILE A 309 -5.27 21.91 -26.79
N PRO A 310 -6.41 22.62 -26.92
CA PRO A 310 -7.51 22.46 -25.98
C PRO A 310 -8.09 21.05 -26.06
N ASN A 311 -8.56 20.54 -24.92
CA ASN A 311 -9.15 19.20 -24.80
C ASN A 311 -8.23 18.08 -25.34
N LEU A 312 -6.92 18.22 -25.11
CA LEU A 312 -5.87 17.28 -25.52
C LEU A 312 -6.26 15.80 -25.34
N ARG A 313 -6.80 15.42 -24.18
CA ARG A 313 -7.21 14.03 -23.91
C ARG A 313 -8.33 13.54 -24.82
N GLN A 314 -9.34 14.37 -25.08
CA GLN A 314 -10.45 13.97 -25.93
C GLN A 314 -10.01 13.87 -27.39
N LYS A 315 -9.21 14.83 -27.87
CA LYS A 315 -8.65 14.81 -29.22
C LYS A 315 -7.73 13.61 -29.44
N SER A 316 -6.80 13.35 -28.51
CA SER A 316 -5.89 12.21 -28.57
C SER A 316 -6.60 10.87 -28.59
N THR A 317 -7.62 10.70 -27.73
CA THR A 317 -8.45 9.49 -27.70
C THR A 317 -9.19 9.28 -29.03
N GLU A 318 -9.73 10.34 -29.63
CA GLU A 318 -10.42 10.24 -30.91
C GLU A 318 -9.45 9.90 -32.05
N VAL A 319 -8.23 10.47 -32.05
CA VAL A 319 -7.17 10.12 -33.02
C VAL A 319 -6.80 8.64 -32.91
N LEU A 320 -6.56 8.12 -31.70
CA LEU A 320 -6.24 6.69 -31.51
C LEU A 320 -7.40 5.79 -31.93
N LYS A 321 -8.63 6.18 -31.59
CA LYS A 321 -9.83 5.43 -31.94
C LYS A 321 -10.05 5.37 -33.45
N ARG A 322 -9.83 6.47 -34.18
CA ARG A 322 -9.90 6.45 -35.65
C ARG A 322 -8.80 5.61 -36.26
N TRP A 323 -7.57 5.75 -35.77
CA TRP A 323 -6.46 4.90 -36.19
C TRP A 323 -6.76 3.40 -36.00
N PHE A 324 -7.37 3.03 -34.87
CA PHE A 324 -7.82 1.66 -34.62
C PHE A 324 -8.95 1.23 -35.58
N GLN A 325 -9.91 2.11 -35.86
CA GLN A 325 -11.00 1.83 -36.79
C GLN A 325 -10.52 1.66 -38.25
N GLU A 326 -9.56 2.46 -38.69
CA GLU A 326 -8.95 2.38 -40.02
C GLU A 326 -8.02 1.18 -40.14
N THR A 327 -7.09 1.02 -39.20
CA THR A 327 -6.01 0.01 -39.29
C THR A 327 -6.48 -1.38 -38.84
N CYS A 328 -7.18 -1.48 -37.72
CA CYS A 328 -7.58 -2.77 -37.15
C CYS A 328 -8.93 -3.26 -37.69
N LEU A 329 -9.86 -2.36 -38.03
CA LEU A 329 -11.19 -2.73 -38.55
C LEU A 329 -11.34 -2.47 -40.06
N GLY A 330 -10.43 -1.73 -40.70
CA GLY A 330 -10.48 -1.44 -42.14
C GLY A 330 -11.61 -0.50 -42.55
N LEU A 331 -12.13 0.32 -41.63
CA LEU A 331 -13.23 1.25 -41.88
C LEU A 331 -12.72 2.51 -42.60
N GLU A 332 -13.39 2.87 -43.70
CA GLU A 332 -13.16 4.15 -44.37
C GLU A 332 -13.97 5.24 -43.64
N LEU A 333 -13.26 6.10 -42.92
CA LEU A 333 -13.81 7.25 -42.20
C LEU A 333 -13.62 8.52 -43.04
N GLN A 334 -14.56 9.45 -42.97
CA GLN A 334 -14.38 10.78 -43.55
C GLN A 334 -13.32 11.56 -42.77
N ASP A 335 -12.41 12.20 -43.49
CA ASP A 335 -11.43 13.11 -42.90
C ASP A 335 -12.14 14.24 -42.16
N ASP A 336 -11.73 14.46 -40.91
CA ASP A 336 -12.27 15.54 -40.09
C ASP A 336 -11.29 16.72 -40.13
N PRO A 337 -11.71 17.88 -40.68
CA PRO A 337 -10.87 19.08 -40.79
C PRO A 337 -10.34 19.58 -39.45
N PHE A 338 -10.99 19.21 -38.34
CA PHE A 338 -10.65 19.69 -36.99
C PHE A 338 -9.59 18.84 -36.27
N GLN A 339 -9.07 17.80 -36.93
CA GLN A 339 -8.01 16.98 -36.37
C GLN A 339 -6.62 17.55 -36.66
N PRO A 340 -5.74 17.60 -35.63
CA PRO A 340 -4.35 17.97 -35.86
C PRO A 340 -3.67 16.93 -36.77
N THR A 341 -3.25 17.38 -37.95
CA THR A 341 -2.58 16.54 -38.97
C THR A 341 -1.14 16.21 -38.59
N ARG A 342 -0.50 17.06 -37.77
CA ARG A 342 0.87 16.86 -37.25
C ARG A 342 0.85 16.17 -35.89
N GLY A 343 1.77 15.22 -35.67
CA GLY A 343 1.99 14.59 -34.36
C GLY A 343 1.03 13.46 -33.98
N ARG A 344 0.34 12.82 -34.94
CA ARG A 344 -0.60 11.70 -34.70
C ARG A 344 -0.03 10.59 -33.81
N PHE A 345 1.25 10.24 -34.02
CA PHE A 345 1.96 9.27 -33.20
C PHE A 345 2.07 9.70 -31.72
N MET A 346 2.41 10.97 -31.46
CA MET A 346 2.50 11.51 -30.09
C MET A 346 1.13 11.53 -29.39
N PHE A 347 0.04 11.81 -30.12
CA PHE A 347 -1.32 11.70 -29.56
C PHE A 347 -1.70 10.25 -29.22
N GLY A 348 -1.31 9.29 -30.07
CA GLY A 348 -1.48 7.86 -29.81
C GLY A 348 -0.71 7.43 -28.56
N LEU A 349 0.57 7.78 -28.48
CA LEU A 349 1.44 7.51 -27.33
C LEU A 349 0.90 8.13 -26.04
N PHE A 350 0.47 9.40 -26.08
CA PHE A 350 -0.15 10.07 -24.94
C PHE A 350 -1.41 9.35 -24.47
N THR A 351 -2.26 8.89 -25.39
CA THR A 351 -3.49 8.16 -25.03
C THR A 351 -3.17 6.82 -24.36
N ILE A 352 -2.23 6.06 -24.93
CA ILE A 352 -1.79 4.77 -24.39
C ILE A 352 -1.18 4.98 -22.99
N ALA A 353 -0.25 5.93 -22.86
CA ALA A 353 0.36 6.28 -21.59
C ALA A 353 -0.67 6.75 -20.55
N SER A 354 -1.66 7.56 -20.95
CA SER A 354 -2.76 8.02 -20.08
C SER A 354 -3.63 6.88 -19.59
N VAL A 355 -3.92 5.89 -20.45
CA VAL A 355 -4.66 4.69 -20.06
C VAL A 355 -3.85 3.82 -19.10
N ILE A 356 -2.59 3.53 -19.41
CA ILE A 356 -1.70 2.73 -18.55
C ILE A 356 -1.54 3.42 -17.18
N TYR A 357 -1.24 4.72 -17.17
CA TYR A 357 -1.08 5.46 -15.93
C TYR A 357 -2.36 5.48 -15.10
N ARG A 358 -3.54 5.59 -15.74
CA ARG A 358 -4.83 5.45 -15.03
C ARG A 358 -5.00 4.07 -14.39
N TRP A 359 -4.59 3.00 -15.06
CA TRP A 359 -4.60 1.65 -14.47
C TRP A 359 -3.67 1.56 -13.26
N VAL A 360 -2.43 2.07 -13.40
CA VAL A 360 -1.45 2.11 -12.31
C VAL A 360 -2.01 2.88 -11.12
N VAL A 361 -2.54 4.10 -11.31
CA VAL A 361 -3.08 4.91 -10.21
C VAL A 361 -4.27 4.23 -9.52
N VAL A 362 -5.22 3.67 -10.29
CA VAL A 362 -6.37 2.97 -9.67
C VAL A 362 -5.91 1.73 -8.92
N PHE A 363 -5.00 0.93 -9.48
CA PHE A 363 -4.43 -0.23 -8.80
C PHE A 363 -3.69 0.19 -7.52
N SER A 364 -2.83 1.20 -7.59
CA SER A 364 -2.09 1.73 -6.43
C SER A 364 -3.02 2.25 -5.34
N ILE A 365 -4.08 2.99 -5.67
CA ILE A 365 -5.07 3.46 -4.69
C ILE A 365 -5.82 2.28 -4.07
N CYS A 366 -6.26 1.31 -4.87
CA CYS A 366 -6.97 0.13 -4.34
C CYS A 366 -6.07 -0.70 -3.42
N TRP A 367 -4.83 -0.95 -3.84
CA TRP A 367 -3.83 -1.66 -3.04
C TRP A 367 -3.53 -0.90 -1.75
N PHE A 368 -3.33 0.42 -1.82
CA PHE A 368 -3.11 1.30 -0.67
C PHE A 368 -4.28 1.25 0.32
N VAL A 369 -5.52 1.41 -0.16
CA VAL A 369 -6.72 1.35 0.69
C VAL A 369 -6.87 -0.01 1.36
N ILE A 370 -6.61 -1.11 0.63
CA ILE A 370 -6.62 -2.46 1.22
C ILE A 370 -5.56 -2.57 2.31
N LYS A 371 -4.31 -2.15 2.06
CA LYS A 371 -3.22 -2.24 3.03
C LYS A 371 -3.42 -1.37 4.27
N VAL A 372 -3.99 -0.18 4.10
CA VAL A 372 -4.32 0.70 5.23
C VAL A 372 -5.50 0.16 6.05
N LEU A 373 -6.48 -0.50 5.42
CA LEU A 373 -7.66 -1.06 6.11
C LEU A 373 -7.45 -2.48 6.67
N GLU A 374 -6.44 -3.20 6.17
CA GLU A 374 -6.04 -4.55 6.61
C GLU A 374 -5.84 -4.67 8.13
N PRO A 375 -5.05 -3.80 8.80
CA PRO A 375 -4.83 -3.91 10.26
C PRO A 375 -6.10 -3.68 11.08
N TYR A 376 -7.12 -3.01 10.54
CA TYR A 376 -8.40 -2.77 11.23
C TYR A 376 -9.45 -3.86 10.97
N GLY A 377 -9.10 -4.90 10.21
CA GLY A 377 -10.05 -5.94 9.79
C GLY A 377 -11.09 -5.48 8.75
N LEU A 378 -10.98 -4.25 8.23
CA LEU A 378 -11.91 -3.65 7.27
C LEU A 378 -11.53 -3.96 5.80
N GLN A 379 -10.77 -5.04 5.57
CA GLN A 379 -10.34 -5.46 4.23
C GLN A 379 -11.50 -5.64 3.24
N ALA A 380 -12.69 -6.00 3.71
CA ALA A 380 -13.89 -6.13 2.88
C ALA A 380 -14.26 -4.80 2.20
N ILE A 381 -14.14 -3.68 2.91
CA ILE A 381 -14.42 -2.34 2.36
C ILE A 381 -13.40 -2.00 1.27
N GLY A 382 -12.12 -2.26 1.51
CA GLY A 382 -11.06 -2.06 0.50
C GLY A 382 -11.29 -2.88 -0.76
N ARG A 383 -11.68 -4.16 -0.62
CA ARG A 383 -12.03 -5.05 -1.74
C ARG A 383 -13.26 -4.55 -2.50
N MET A 384 -14.31 -4.07 -1.83
CA MET A 384 -15.48 -3.49 -2.48
C MET A 384 -15.13 -2.25 -3.31
N VAL A 385 -14.33 -1.33 -2.74
CA VAL A 385 -13.84 -0.14 -3.47
C VAL A 385 -13.03 -0.56 -4.70
N ALA A 386 -12.17 -1.57 -4.57
CA ALA A 386 -11.40 -2.10 -5.69
C ALA A 386 -12.29 -2.66 -6.81
N VAL A 387 -13.26 -3.52 -6.49
CA VAL A 387 -14.20 -4.09 -7.46
C VAL A 387 -14.93 -2.99 -8.22
N ILE A 388 -15.42 -1.96 -7.51
CA ILE A 388 -16.16 -0.88 -8.17
C ILE A 388 -15.22 -0.02 -9.03
N GLY A 389 -14.01 0.29 -8.55
CA GLY A 389 -12.99 1.02 -9.30
C GLY A 389 -12.60 0.33 -10.61
N PHE A 390 -12.34 -0.98 -10.57
CA PHE A 390 -12.04 -1.77 -11.76
C PHE A 390 -13.25 -1.95 -12.68
N ALA A 391 -14.45 -2.13 -12.13
CA ALA A 391 -15.69 -2.18 -12.91
C ALA A 391 -15.92 -0.89 -13.70
N GLY A 392 -15.60 0.28 -13.14
CA GLY A 392 -15.67 1.55 -13.87
C GLY A 392 -14.65 1.64 -15.01
N LEU A 393 -13.45 1.11 -14.80
CA LEU A 393 -12.33 1.15 -15.75
C LEU A 393 -12.55 0.21 -16.94
N VAL A 394 -13.09 -0.98 -16.70
CA VAL A 394 -13.38 -2.02 -17.71
C VAL A 394 -14.76 -1.84 -18.34
N GLY A 395 -15.76 -1.48 -17.53
CA GLY A 395 -17.16 -1.41 -17.97
C GLY A 395 -17.38 -0.37 -19.06
N GLN A 396 -16.72 0.78 -18.98
CA GLN A 396 -16.91 1.86 -19.95
C GLN A 396 -16.40 1.48 -21.37
N PRO A 397 -15.18 0.95 -21.56
CA PRO A 397 -14.73 0.37 -22.83
C PRO A 397 -15.61 -0.78 -23.33
N VAL A 398 -16.04 -1.69 -22.44
CA VAL A 398 -16.90 -2.83 -22.81
C VAL A 398 -18.25 -2.34 -23.34
N ILE A 399 -18.89 -1.38 -22.66
CA ILE A 399 -20.17 -0.79 -23.10
C ILE A 399 -20.00 -0.09 -24.45
N GLN A 400 -18.91 0.65 -24.66
CA GLN A 400 -18.65 1.32 -25.95
C GLN A 400 -18.46 0.31 -27.08
N THR A 401 -17.70 -0.75 -26.82
CA THR A 401 -17.45 -1.84 -27.79
C THR A 401 -18.73 -2.59 -28.10
N TRP A 402 -19.53 -2.93 -27.07
CA TRP A 402 -20.83 -3.57 -27.23
C TRP A 402 -21.81 -2.71 -28.01
N LYS A 403 -21.89 -1.41 -27.73
CA LYS A 403 -22.69 -0.46 -28.53
C LYS A 403 -22.22 -0.38 -29.97
N PHE A 404 -20.89 -0.39 -30.20
CA PHE A 404 -20.33 -0.40 -31.53
C PHE A 404 -20.75 -1.66 -32.32
N CYS A 405 -20.66 -2.84 -31.71
CA CYS A 405 -21.11 -4.10 -32.32
C CYS A 405 -22.63 -4.14 -32.55
N ARG A 406 -23.43 -3.58 -31.62
CA ARG A 406 -24.89 -3.60 -31.72
C ARG A 406 -25.46 -2.53 -32.68
N THR A 407 -24.65 -1.55 -33.10
CA THR A 407 -25.12 -0.51 -34.03
C THR A 407 -25.28 -1.11 -35.44
N PRO A 408 -26.51 -1.20 -35.98
CA PRO A 408 -26.75 -1.84 -37.28
C PRO A 408 -25.97 -1.13 -38.40
N GLY A 409 -25.38 -1.92 -39.31
CA GLY A 409 -24.65 -1.42 -40.48
C GLY A 409 -23.17 -1.04 -40.28
N ARG A 410 -22.64 -1.08 -39.04
CA ARG A 410 -21.20 -0.86 -38.79
C ARG A 410 -20.36 -2.12 -38.95
N LEU A 411 -20.83 -3.25 -38.41
CA LEU A 411 -20.13 -4.54 -38.53
C LEU A 411 -19.99 -5.01 -39.98
N SER A 412 -20.98 -4.70 -40.84
CA SER A 412 -20.92 -5.03 -42.27
C SER A 412 -19.87 -4.23 -43.05
N LYS A 413 -19.36 -3.12 -42.49
CA LYS A 413 -18.29 -2.30 -43.10
C LYS A 413 -16.89 -2.72 -42.65
N VAL A 414 -16.78 -3.63 -41.67
CA VAL A 414 -15.49 -4.10 -41.14
C VAL A 414 -14.85 -5.09 -42.13
N LYS A 415 -13.59 -4.85 -42.50
CA LYS A 415 -12.84 -5.75 -43.39
C LYS A 415 -12.31 -6.95 -42.58
N ARG A 416 -12.49 -8.18 -43.09
CA ARG A 416 -12.14 -9.42 -42.35
C ARG A 416 -10.64 -9.61 -42.11
N THR A 417 -9.81 -9.25 -43.09
CA THR A 417 -8.35 -9.43 -43.02
C THR A 417 -7.68 -8.64 -41.89
N PRO A 418 -7.84 -7.30 -41.77
CA PRO A 418 -7.24 -6.54 -40.67
C PRO A 418 -7.78 -6.95 -39.29
N LEU A 419 -9.06 -7.35 -39.23
CA LEU A 419 -9.65 -7.88 -37.99
C LEU A 419 -8.96 -9.16 -37.53
N LEU A 420 -8.74 -10.12 -38.42
CA LEU A 420 -8.07 -11.39 -38.10
C LEU A 420 -6.59 -11.17 -37.74
N ILE A 421 -5.89 -10.28 -38.44
CA ILE A 421 -4.50 -9.91 -38.10
C ILE A 421 -4.46 -9.30 -36.70
N THR A 422 -5.36 -8.36 -36.39
CA THR A 422 -5.42 -7.73 -35.07
C THR A 422 -5.73 -8.75 -33.98
N LEU A 423 -6.70 -9.65 -34.21
CA LEU A 423 -7.02 -10.71 -33.27
C LEU A 423 -5.82 -11.64 -33.05
N GLY A 424 -5.12 -12.02 -34.12
CA GLY A 424 -3.91 -12.85 -34.04
C GLY A 424 -2.78 -12.18 -33.24
N ILE A 425 -2.52 -10.89 -33.47
CA ILE A 425 -1.52 -10.13 -32.69
C ILE A 425 -1.93 -10.05 -31.21
N VAL A 426 -3.18 -9.70 -30.92
CA VAL A 426 -3.68 -9.62 -29.54
C VAL A 426 -3.58 -10.98 -28.84
N THR A 427 -3.98 -12.07 -29.51
CA THR A 427 -3.84 -13.43 -28.98
C THR A 427 -2.37 -13.79 -28.75
N CYS A 428 -1.46 -13.45 -29.67
CA CYS A 428 -0.02 -13.69 -29.49
C CYS A 428 0.56 -12.91 -28.31
N VAL A 429 0.14 -11.66 -28.10
CA VAL A 429 0.57 -10.84 -26.95
C VAL A 429 0.03 -11.42 -25.65
N VAL A 430 -1.26 -11.82 -25.61
CA VAL A 430 -1.86 -12.44 -24.42
C VAL A 430 -1.15 -13.75 -24.08
N ILE A 431 -0.86 -14.60 -25.08
CA ILE A 431 -0.08 -15.83 -24.88
C ILE A 431 1.32 -15.48 -24.36
N GLY A 432 2.01 -14.50 -24.95
CA GLY A 432 3.32 -14.05 -24.47
C GLY A 432 3.27 -13.62 -22.99
N VAL A 433 2.31 -12.77 -22.62
CA VAL A 433 2.14 -12.32 -21.22
C VAL A 433 1.82 -13.49 -20.28
N CYS A 434 0.96 -14.43 -20.71
CA CYS A 434 0.55 -15.55 -19.87
C CYS A 434 1.63 -16.64 -19.72
N TYR A 435 2.57 -16.77 -20.65
CA TYR A 435 3.54 -17.89 -20.67
C TYR A 435 5.00 -17.49 -20.47
N ILE A 436 5.38 -16.20 -20.60
CA ILE A 436 6.76 -15.77 -20.33
C ILE A 436 7.05 -15.91 -18.82
N PRO A 437 8.02 -16.75 -18.40
CA PRO A 437 8.39 -16.91 -17.00
C PRO A 437 9.14 -15.65 -16.54
N LEU A 438 8.68 -15.05 -15.43
CA LEU A 438 9.33 -13.90 -14.81
C LEU A 438 9.94 -14.29 -13.47
N PRO A 439 11.05 -13.65 -13.04
CA PRO A 439 11.63 -13.85 -11.72
C PRO A 439 10.59 -13.64 -10.61
N HIS A 440 10.51 -14.58 -9.68
CA HIS A 440 9.54 -14.56 -8.57
C HIS A 440 10.26 -14.76 -7.25
N HIS A 441 9.81 -14.05 -6.23
CA HIS A 441 10.31 -14.16 -4.87
C HIS A 441 9.14 -14.15 -3.89
N ILE A 442 9.38 -14.69 -2.71
CA ILE A 442 8.45 -14.66 -1.57
C ILE A 442 9.09 -13.83 -0.48
N ASP A 443 8.38 -12.79 -0.05
CA ASP A 443 8.78 -11.96 1.08
C ASP A 443 8.21 -12.57 2.37
N CYS A 444 9.06 -12.76 3.36
CA CYS A 444 8.68 -13.31 4.67
C CYS A 444 9.46 -12.63 5.80
N ALA A 445 8.92 -12.70 7.01
CA ALA A 445 9.61 -12.21 8.19
C ALA A 445 10.51 -13.30 8.77
N PHE A 446 11.63 -12.92 9.39
CA PHE A 446 12.49 -13.84 10.10
C PHE A 446 12.91 -13.34 11.48
N GLU A 447 13.20 -14.28 12.36
CA GLU A 447 13.81 -14.04 13.68
C GLU A 447 15.11 -14.83 13.79
N ILE A 448 16.14 -14.20 14.34
CA ILE A 448 17.41 -14.85 14.66
C ILE A 448 17.26 -15.65 15.95
N ARG A 449 17.56 -16.94 15.87
CA ARG A 449 17.62 -17.86 17.01
C ARG A 449 18.99 -18.54 17.07
N PRO A 450 19.47 -18.97 18.25
CA PRO A 450 20.68 -19.77 18.30
C PRO A 450 20.41 -21.13 17.62
N SER A 451 21.35 -21.58 16.80
CA SER A 451 21.19 -22.80 16.01
C SER A 451 21.44 -24.05 16.85
N LYS A 452 20.60 -25.08 16.68
CA LYS A 452 20.76 -26.42 17.28
C LYS A 452 21.02 -26.39 18.79
N VAL A 453 20.19 -25.70 19.55
CA VAL A 453 20.31 -25.66 21.01
C VAL A 453 19.79 -26.96 21.65
N GLY A 454 20.57 -27.55 22.54
CA GLY A 454 20.15 -28.70 23.33
C GLY A 454 19.47 -28.25 24.62
N THR A 455 18.17 -28.53 24.77
CA THR A 455 17.43 -28.21 25.99
C THR A 455 17.77 -29.18 27.12
N VAL A 456 18.08 -28.66 28.31
CA VAL A 456 18.36 -29.43 29.52
C VAL A 456 17.18 -29.29 30.48
N TYR A 457 16.51 -30.41 30.73
CA TYR A 457 15.37 -30.52 31.65
C TYR A 457 15.85 -30.97 33.04
N ALA A 458 15.08 -30.63 34.07
CA ALA A 458 15.31 -31.10 35.43
C ALA A 458 15.26 -32.63 35.56
N GLY A 459 14.37 -33.29 34.80
CA GLY A 459 14.30 -34.77 34.71
C GLY A 459 13.76 -35.49 35.95
N THR A 460 13.80 -34.87 37.13
CA THR A 460 13.14 -35.30 38.37
C THR A 460 12.64 -34.08 39.14
N SER A 461 11.76 -34.30 40.11
CA SER A 461 11.27 -33.24 40.99
C SER A 461 12.30 -32.95 42.10
N GLY A 462 12.63 -31.69 42.34
CA GLY A 462 13.59 -31.31 43.37
C GLY A 462 13.75 -29.80 43.52
N ARG A 463 14.31 -29.38 44.66
CA ARG A 463 14.62 -27.96 44.92
C ARG A 463 16.02 -27.62 44.45
N ILE A 464 16.21 -26.49 43.79
CA ILE A 464 17.54 -26.07 43.30
C ILE A 464 18.45 -25.73 44.49
N GLU A 465 19.54 -26.47 44.68
CA GLU A 465 20.60 -26.13 45.64
C GLU A 465 21.62 -25.19 45.01
N TRP A 466 22.02 -25.51 43.78
CA TRP A 466 23.05 -24.80 43.05
C TRP A 466 22.78 -24.90 41.55
N ALA A 467 23.06 -23.81 40.83
CA ALA A 467 23.01 -23.76 39.38
C ALA A 467 24.19 -22.93 38.86
N ILE A 468 24.68 -23.29 37.67
CA ILE A 468 25.75 -22.58 36.98
C ILE A 468 25.28 -21.21 36.49
N GLU A 469 26.17 -20.23 36.44
CA GLU A 469 25.84 -18.91 35.93
C GLU A 469 25.59 -18.95 34.40
N PRO A 470 24.59 -18.20 33.89
CA PRO A 470 24.38 -18.05 32.46
C PRO A 470 25.64 -17.56 31.74
N ARG A 471 25.80 -17.94 30.46
CA ARG A 471 26.95 -17.64 29.59
C ARG A 471 28.27 -18.30 29.97
N THR A 472 28.24 -19.29 30.86
CA THR A 472 29.41 -20.13 31.15
C THR A 472 29.55 -21.20 30.07
N SER A 473 30.78 -21.45 29.60
CA SER A 473 31.08 -22.56 28.70
C SER A 473 31.14 -23.87 29.50
N VAL A 474 30.47 -24.91 29.00
CA VAL A 474 30.41 -26.24 29.59
C VAL A 474 30.82 -27.32 28.61
N GLU A 475 31.46 -28.38 29.12
CA GLU A 475 31.75 -29.61 28.37
C GLU A 475 30.67 -30.67 28.60
N GLU A 476 30.52 -31.60 27.65
CA GLU A 476 29.62 -32.74 27.80
C GLU A 476 29.93 -33.53 29.10
N GLY A 477 28.89 -33.80 29.90
CA GLY A 477 28.99 -34.43 31.22
C GLY A 477 29.26 -33.48 32.39
N GLN A 478 29.54 -32.20 32.15
CA GLN A 478 29.78 -31.23 33.22
C GLN A 478 28.49 -30.92 33.99
N GLN A 479 28.59 -30.79 35.31
CA GLN A 479 27.46 -30.46 36.18
C GLN A 479 26.97 -29.03 35.95
N ILE A 480 25.66 -28.88 35.73
CA ILE A 480 24.97 -27.61 35.47
C ILE A 480 24.16 -27.17 36.68
N ALA A 481 23.43 -28.10 37.29
CA ALA A 481 22.61 -27.82 38.45
C ALA A 481 22.58 -29.02 39.39
N ARG A 482 22.39 -28.75 40.67
CA ARG A 482 22.15 -29.76 41.70
C ARG A 482 20.80 -29.49 42.35
N LEU A 483 19.97 -30.52 42.35
CA LEU A 483 18.66 -30.53 42.98
C LEU A 483 18.76 -31.30 44.31
N ILE A 484 17.96 -30.92 45.29
CA ILE A 484 17.77 -31.67 46.53
C ILE A 484 16.32 -32.13 46.58
N ASN A 485 16.13 -33.42 46.83
CA ASN A 485 14.83 -33.98 47.15
C ASN A 485 14.96 -34.90 48.38
N PRO A 486 14.69 -34.38 49.60
CA PRO A 486 14.84 -35.17 50.82
C PRO A 486 13.91 -36.39 50.86
N GLU A 487 12.75 -36.32 50.21
CA GLU A 487 11.80 -37.44 50.18
C GLU A 487 12.35 -38.62 49.38
N LEU A 488 13.07 -38.36 48.27
CA LEU A 488 13.73 -39.42 47.49
C LEU A 488 14.88 -40.08 48.26
N GLU A 489 15.69 -39.30 48.98
CA GLU A 489 16.78 -39.84 49.81
C GLU A 489 16.25 -40.70 50.96
N ILE A 490 15.20 -40.23 51.67
CA ILE A 490 14.54 -41.00 52.72
C ILE A 490 13.93 -42.28 52.16
N ARG A 491 13.30 -42.21 50.98
CA ARG A 491 12.72 -43.39 50.32
C ARG A 491 13.78 -44.43 49.94
N LEU A 492 14.94 -43.98 49.43
CA LEU A 492 16.05 -44.87 49.13
C LEU A 492 16.55 -45.57 50.41
N ALA A 493 16.77 -44.82 51.49
CA ALA A 493 17.20 -45.37 52.77
C ALA A 493 16.18 -46.35 53.39
N ASP A 494 14.88 -46.08 53.27
CA ASP A 494 13.82 -47.00 53.72
C ASP A 494 13.82 -48.30 52.91
N LEU A 495 13.99 -48.22 51.59
CA LEU A 495 14.07 -49.41 50.73
C LEU A 495 15.32 -50.26 51.03
N GLU A 496 16.48 -49.64 51.21
CA GLU A 496 17.71 -50.32 51.64
C GLU A 496 17.52 -50.98 53.01
N GLY A 497 16.87 -50.30 53.95
CA GLY A 497 16.49 -50.86 55.25
C GLY A 497 15.58 -52.08 55.13
N ARG A 498 14.57 -52.03 54.25
CA ARG A 498 13.67 -53.15 53.97
C ARG A 498 14.40 -54.33 53.32
N GLU A 499 15.36 -54.08 52.44
CA GLU A 499 16.18 -55.14 51.85
C GLU A 499 16.99 -55.88 52.93
N VAL A 500 17.60 -55.14 53.87
CA VAL A 500 18.35 -55.75 54.99
C VAL A 500 17.44 -56.65 55.83
N VAL A 501 16.24 -56.17 56.17
CA VAL A 501 15.25 -56.95 56.95
C VAL A 501 14.80 -58.18 56.16
N ALA A 502 14.48 -58.04 54.87
CA ALA A 502 14.02 -59.12 54.02
C ALA A 502 15.09 -60.21 53.85
N ASN A 503 16.36 -59.83 53.71
CA ASN A 503 17.50 -60.75 53.66
C ASN A 503 17.72 -61.49 54.99
N ALA A 504 17.56 -60.81 56.13
CA ALA A 504 17.65 -61.44 57.45
C ALA A 504 16.50 -62.47 57.66
N GLN A 505 15.30 -62.16 57.20
CA GLN A 505 14.16 -63.09 57.20
C GLN A 505 14.41 -64.30 56.31
N LEU A 506 14.90 -64.09 55.08
CA LEU A 506 15.28 -65.17 54.17
C LEU A 506 16.30 -66.11 54.82
N LYS A 507 17.35 -65.57 55.44
CA LYS A 507 18.36 -66.35 56.17
C LYS A 507 17.75 -67.17 57.31
N THR A 508 16.78 -66.61 58.02
CA THR A 508 16.05 -67.32 59.09
C THR A 508 15.21 -68.48 58.54
N ILE A 509 14.50 -68.26 57.43
CA ILE A 509 13.69 -69.29 56.75
C ILE A 509 14.60 -70.39 56.20
N GLN A 510 15.73 -70.04 55.57
CA GLN A 510 16.72 -71.00 55.05
C GLN A 510 17.32 -71.88 56.16
N LEU A 511 17.57 -71.33 57.35
CA LEU A 511 18.05 -72.11 58.49
C LEU A 511 16.99 -73.12 58.99
N ARG A 512 15.70 -72.75 58.99
CA ARG A 512 14.59 -73.64 59.42
C ARG A 512 14.16 -74.66 58.36
N SER A 513 14.30 -74.33 57.08
CA SER A 513 13.94 -75.19 55.94
C SER A 513 14.75 -76.49 55.86
N ARG A 514 15.85 -76.62 56.61
CA ARG A 514 16.58 -77.91 56.71
C ARG A 514 15.76 -79.01 57.39
N GLU A 515 14.71 -78.66 58.13
CA GLU A 515 13.87 -79.59 58.91
C GLU A 515 12.49 -79.84 58.28
N ASP A 516 11.97 -78.97 57.40
CA ASP A 516 10.58 -79.00 56.92
C ASP A 516 10.43 -78.72 55.40
N VAL A 517 9.81 -79.67 54.68
CA VAL A 517 9.65 -79.64 53.20
C VAL A 517 8.66 -78.56 52.72
N TYR A 518 7.71 -78.15 53.56
CA TYR A 518 6.72 -77.12 53.24
C TYR A 518 7.28 -75.69 53.20
N LEU A 519 8.49 -75.45 53.74
CA LEU A 519 9.12 -74.12 53.80
C LEU A 519 9.79 -73.69 52.48
N LYS A 520 9.93 -74.60 51.50
CA LYS A 520 10.58 -74.30 50.22
C LYS A 520 9.81 -73.28 49.38
N ALA A 521 8.48 -73.38 49.35
CA ALA A 521 7.63 -72.39 48.67
C ALA A 521 7.74 -71.00 49.31
N SER A 522 7.96 -70.92 50.63
CA SER A 522 8.14 -69.64 51.34
C SER A 522 9.50 -68.99 51.06
N ILE A 523 10.53 -69.77 50.74
CA ILE A 523 11.83 -69.27 50.27
C ILE A 523 11.65 -68.58 48.93
N ASP A 524 11.03 -69.25 47.96
CA ASP A 524 10.82 -68.71 46.60
C ASP A 524 10.04 -67.38 46.66
N THR A 525 8.97 -67.30 47.47
CA THR A 525 8.21 -66.06 47.64
C THR A 525 9.02 -64.92 48.28
N GLN A 526 9.93 -65.25 49.20
CA GLN A 526 10.77 -64.25 49.86
C GLN A 526 11.89 -63.77 48.93
N GLU A 527 12.45 -64.66 48.10
CA GLU A 527 13.41 -64.30 47.07
C GLU A 527 12.78 -63.39 45.99
N GLU A 528 11.54 -63.65 45.59
CA GLU A 528 10.79 -62.75 44.70
C GLU A 528 10.56 -61.37 45.34
N LEU A 529 10.23 -61.32 46.64
CA LEU A 529 10.09 -60.06 47.37
C LEU A 529 11.40 -59.26 47.40
N ILE A 530 12.53 -59.90 47.69
CA ILE A 530 13.85 -59.26 47.69
C ILE A 530 14.17 -58.71 46.29
N LYS A 531 13.92 -59.51 45.24
CA LYS A 531 14.14 -59.07 43.86
C LYS A 531 13.28 -57.85 43.48
N SER A 532 12.03 -57.80 43.94
CA SER A 532 11.15 -56.64 43.78
C SER A 532 11.70 -55.40 44.50
N ILE A 533 12.17 -55.55 45.75
CA ILE A 533 12.79 -54.47 46.52
C ILE A 533 14.06 -53.95 45.81
N GLN A 534 14.93 -54.85 45.34
CA GLN A 534 16.14 -54.49 44.59
C GLN A 534 15.82 -53.72 43.31
N SER A 535 14.74 -54.09 42.60
CA SER A 535 14.27 -53.32 41.43
C SER A 535 13.83 -51.90 41.81
N MET A 536 13.11 -51.75 42.93
CA MET A 536 12.69 -50.43 43.42
C MET A 536 13.86 -49.57 43.91
N ILE A 537 14.88 -50.18 44.53
CA ILE A 537 16.13 -49.50 44.91
C ILE A 537 16.83 -49.01 43.64
N ALA A 538 17.02 -49.86 42.63
CA ALA A 538 17.69 -49.49 41.40
C ALA A 538 16.96 -48.37 40.63
N GLU A 539 15.62 -48.34 40.66
CA GLU A 539 14.83 -47.26 40.06
C GLU A 539 14.95 -45.95 40.85
N THR A 540 14.80 -46.03 42.18
CA THR A 540 14.90 -44.86 43.06
C THR A 540 16.31 -44.26 43.04
N GLN A 541 17.34 -45.10 42.95
CA GLN A 541 18.73 -44.67 42.85
C GLN A 541 19.00 -43.94 41.53
N LYS A 542 18.41 -44.37 40.41
CA LYS A 542 18.44 -43.61 39.15
C LYS A 542 17.76 -42.25 39.26
N GLU A 543 16.68 -42.13 40.02
CA GLU A 543 16.03 -40.83 40.27
C GLU A 543 16.90 -39.92 41.13
N VAL A 544 17.61 -40.46 42.13
CA VAL A 544 18.59 -39.72 42.94
C VAL A 544 19.78 -39.26 42.10
N GLU A 545 20.30 -40.10 41.21
CA GLU A 545 21.37 -39.71 40.28
C GLU A 545 20.94 -38.55 39.36
N ARG A 546 19.66 -38.53 38.92
CA ARG A 546 19.09 -37.43 38.12
C ARG A 546 18.94 -36.11 38.87
N LEU A 547 19.10 -36.08 40.20
CA LEU A 547 19.16 -34.82 40.94
C LEU A 547 20.41 -34.00 40.58
N THR A 548 21.45 -34.66 40.06
CA THR A 548 22.63 -33.98 39.52
C THR A 548 22.44 -33.82 38.01
N VAL A 549 22.10 -32.60 37.60
CA VAL A 549 21.81 -32.28 36.20
C VAL A 549 23.12 -31.96 35.49
N VAL A 550 23.42 -32.71 34.43
CA VAL A 550 24.65 -32.60 33.64
C VAL A 550 24.38 -32.13 32.21
N ALA A 551 25.40 -31.52 31.60
CA ALA A 551 25.39 -31.11 30.20
C ALA A 551 25.35 -32.33 29.28
N LYS A 552 24.35 -32.42 28.40
CA LYS A 552 24.27 -33.48 27.37
C LYS A 552 25.16 -33.23 26.15
N ARG A 553 25.80 -32.06 26.09
CA ARG A 553 26.67 -31.63 25.00
C ARG A 553 27.56 -30.47 25.46
N SER A 554 28.67 -30.25 24.76
CA SER A 554 29.50 -29.07 24.97
C SER A 554 28.87 -27.82 24.33
N GLY A 555 29.03 -26.66 24.98
CA GLY A 555 28.53 -25.37 24.49
C GLY A 555 28.47 -24.31 25.59
N VAL A 556 27.80 -23.19 25.31
CA VAL A 556 27.56 -22.10 26.26
C VAL A 556 26.15 -22.25 26.85
N VAL A 557 26.04 -22.03 28.17
CA VAL A 557 24.76 -22.06 28.88
C VAL A 557 23.93 -20.81 28.56
N ILE A 558 22.78 -21.00 27.94
CA ILE A 558 21.78 -19.99 27.59
C ILE A 558 20.61 -20.13 28.55
N SER A 559 20.11 -19.00 29.07
CA SER A 559 18.94 -18.99 29.93
C SER A 559 17.70 -19.44 29.15
N PRO A 560 16.81 -20.25 29.77
CA PRO A 560 15.57 -20.65 29.14
C PRO A 560 14.58 -19.48 29.03
N PRO A 561 13.47 -19.65 28.30
CA PRO A 561 12.39 -18.67 28.26
C PRO A 561 11.91 -18.31 29.67
N THR A 562 11.75 -17.01 29.93
CA THR A 562 11.32 -16.49 31.22
C THR A 562 9.92 -16.99 31.58
N ARG A 563 9.77 -17.60 32.77
CA ARG A 563 8.47 -17.98 33.31
C ARG A 563 7.73 -16.74 33.81
N GLU A 564 6.60 -16.43 33.19
CA GLU A 564 5.78 -15.28 33.59
C GLU A 564 5.11 -15.48 34.96
N PRO A 565 4.89 -14.39 35.70
CA PRO A 565 4.15 -14.43 36.95
C PRO A 565 2.72 -14.93 36.75
N GLN A 566 2.34 -15.94 37.52
CA GLN A 566 0.99 -16.51 37.48
C GLN A 566 -0.02 -15.47 37.99
N LYS A 567 -1.11 -15.23 37.26
CA LYS A 567 -2.18 -14.33 37.70
C LYS A 567 -2.77 -14.83 39.02
N GLU A 568 -2.86 -13.97 40.03
CA GLU A 568 -3.24 -14.25 41.43
C GLU A 568 -4.64 -14.86 41.66
N ASN A 569 -5.37 -15.23 40.60
CA ASN A 569 -6.80 -15.53 40.68
C ASN A 569 -7.17 -16.93 41.19
N ASP A 570 -6.21 -17.84 41.44
CA ASP A 570 -6.50 -19.25 41.70
C ASP A 570 -6.24 -19.71 43.16
N GLY A 571 -5.97 -18.77 44.08
CA GLY A 571 -5.79 -19.07 45.51
C GLY A 571 -4.58 -19.96 45.87
N ARG A 572 -3.74 -20.28 44.89
CA ARG A 572 -2.47 -20.98 45.07
C ARG A 572 -1.36 -19.96 45.36
N LEU A 573 -0.39 -20.36 46.20
CA LEU A 573 0.81 -19.56 46.39
C LEU A 573 1.55 -19.40 45.05
N PRO A 574 2.04 -18.20 44.71
CA PRO A 574 2.76 -17.98 43.46
C PRO A 574 4.01 -18.86 43.42
N GLY A 575 4.24 -19.50 42.26
CA GLY A 575 5.47 -20.24 41.99
C GLY A 575 6.66 -19.31 41.73
N TRP A 576 7.81 -19.92 41.43
CA TRP A 576 8.98 -19.16 40.97
C TRP A 576 8.71 -18.52 39.60
N THR A 577 9.37 -17.39 39.35
CA THR A 577 9.25 -16.60 38.12
C THR A 577 10.65 -16.27 37.60
N GLY A 578 10.79 -15.96 36.32
CA GLY A 578 12.12 -15.73 35.75
C GLY A 578 12.74 -17.00 35.18
N SER A 579 14.04 -17.18 35.39
CA SER A 579 14.82 -18.35 34.95
C SER A 579 15.27 -19.20 36.15
N PRO A 580 15.30 -20.55 36.07
CA PRO A 580 15.87 -21.39 37.11
C PRO A 580 17.33 -21.08 37.46
N LEU A 581 18.08 -20.47 36.53
CA LEU A 581 19.48 -20.08 36.74
C LEU A 581 19.63 -18.77 37.53
N ASP A 582 18.54 -18.02 37.75
CA ASP A 582 18.60 -16.76 38.48
C ASP A 582 18.87 -17.02 39.96
N ARG A 583 19.74 -16.20 40.57
CA ARG A 583 20.12 -16.34 41.99
C ARG A 583 18.92 -16.29 42.95
N GLU A 584 17.86 -15.59 42.57
CA GLU A 584 16.61 -15.47 43.33
C GLU A 584 15.81 -16.78 43.37
N ASN A 585 16.03 -17.68 42.40
CA ASN A 585 15.33 -18.95 42.27
C ASN A 585 16.08 -20.13 42.91
N ILE A 586 17.20 -19.88 43.58
CA ILE A 586 17.84 -20.90 44.43
C ILE A 586 16.86 -21.28 45.55
N GLY A 587 16.57 -22.58 45.67
CA GLY A 587 15.57 -23.14 46.58
C GLY A 587 14.18 -23.34 45.95
N ALA A 588 13.95 -22.89 44.71
CA ALA A 588 12.71 -23.11 43.98
C ALA A 588 12.49 -24.60 43.67
N LEU A 589 11.24 -25.05 43.69
CA LEU A 589 10.86 -26.41 43.33
C LEU A 589 10.70 -26.52 41.80
N LEU A 590 11.51 -27.37 41.18
CA LEU A 590 11.38 -27.76 39.77
C LEU A 590 10.65 -29.09 39.64
N THR A 591 9.89 -29.21 38.56
CA THR A 591 9.23 -30.44 38.12
C THR A 591 10.03 -31.09 36.98
N PRO A 592 9.85 -32.39 36.69
CA PRO A 592 10.63 -33.10 35.67
C PRO A 592 10.60 -32.47 34.27
N GLY A 593 9.50 -31.78 33.93
CA GLY A 593 9.32 -31.10 32.63
C GLY A 593 9.85 -29.67 32.58
N ASP A 594 10.30 -29.09 33.70
CA ASP A 594 10.85 -27.73 33.70
C ASP A 594 12.23 -27.70 33.02
N VAL A 595 12.41 -26.72 32.14
CA VAL A 595 13.67 -26.47 31.44
C VAL A 595 14.59 -25.66 32.36
N ILE A 596 15.77 -26.20 32.65
CA ILE A 596 16.79 -25.51 33.46
C ILE A 596 17.57 -24.52 32.59
N CYS A 597 18.08 -24.99 31.45
CA CYS A 597 18.86 -24.19 30.54
C CYS A 597 18.90 -24.80 29.15
N GLU A 598 19.52 -24.06 28.25
CA GLU A 598 19.71 -24.38 26.85
C GLU A 598 21.22 -24.35 26.56
N ILE A 599 21.78 -25.37 25.90
CA ILE A 599 23.22 -25.44 25.60
C ILE A 599 23.42 -25.37 24.08
N GLY A 600 24.13 -24.35 23.62
CA GLY A 600 24.43 -24.13 22.21
C GLY A 600 25.72 -23.33 22.02
N ASN A 601 26.12 -23.12 20.76
CA ASN A 601 27.22 -22.22 20.45
C ASN A 601 26.68 -20.79 20.37
N ASP A 602 27.29 -19.82 21.07
CA ASP A 602 26.89 -18.40 21.03
C ASP A 602 27.25 -17.72 19.69
N GLN A 603 27.93 -18.43 18.78
CA GLN A 603 28.29 -17.92 17.45
C GLN A 603 27.50 -18.56 16.31
N ASP A 604 26.80 -19.68 16.55
CA ASP A 604 26.01 -20.35 15.53
C ASP A 604 24.56 -19.87 15.63
N PHE A 605 24.17 -18.98 14.72
CA PHE A 605 22.79 -18.48 14.64
C PHE A 605 22.09 -19.06 13.41
N GLU A 606 20.78 -19.19 13.49
CA GLU A 606 19.91 -19.49 12.36
C GLU A 606 18.81 -18.43 12.27
N ALA A 607 18.48 -18.03 11.06
CA ALA A 607 17.28 -17.26 10.78
C ALA A 607 16.11 -18.23 10.62
N VAL A 608 15.12 -18.08 11.49
CA VAL A 608 13.84 -18.80 11.40
C VAL A 608 12.86 -17.92 10.63
N LEU A 609 12.63 -18.29 9.37
CA LEU A 609 11.69 -17.68 8.43
C LEU A 609 10.27 -18.14 8.74
N ILE A 610 9.30 -17.23 8.63
CA ILE A 610 7.87 -17.54 8.80
C ILE A 610 7.15 -17.37 7.47
N ILE A 611 6.67 -18.49 6.91
CA ILE A 611 6.10 -18.57 5.57
C ILE A 611 4.59 -18.78 5.68
N ASP A 612 3.80 -17.95 4.99
CA ASP A 612 2.33 -18.09 4.92
C ASP A 612 1.93 -19.37 4.17
N GLN A 613 0.87 -20.06 4.62
CA GLN A 613 0.35 -21.27 3.99
C GLN A 613 0.17 -21.13 2.48
N GLY A 614 -0.24 -19.94 2.02
CA GLY A 614 -0.43 -19.66 0.61
C GLY A 614 0.83 -19.76 -0.24
N ASP A 615 2.02 -19.77 0.35
CA ASP A 615 3.32 -19.72 -0.32
C ASP A 615 4.23 -20.93 -0.03
N VAL A 616 3.91 -21.75 0.98
CA VAL A 616 4.70 -22.93 1.40
C VAL A 616 4.99 -23.95 0.32
N GLN A 617 4.08 -24.12 -0.66
CA GLN A 617 4.28 -25.05 -1.77
C GLN A 617 5.41 -24.60 -2.73
N LEU A 618 5.72 -23.30 -2.77
CA LEU A 618 6.80 -22.76 -3.60
C LEU A 618 8.17 -22.84 -2.91
N VAL A 619 8.17 -22.91 -1.58
CA VAL A 619 9.40 -22.93 -0.78
C VAL A 619 9.93 -24.36 -0.65
N ARG A 620 11.20 -24.51 -0.98
CA ARG A 620 11.94 -25.79 -0.96
C ARG A 620 13.30 -25.61 -0.30
N GLU A 621 13.82 -26.69 0.27
CA GLU A 621 15.19 -26.76 0.78
C GLU A 621 16.19 -26.51 -0.37
N GLY A 622 17.30 -25.85 -0.06
CA GLY A 622 18.33 -25.47 -1.02
C GLY A 622 18.05 -24.16 -1.79
N GLN A 623 16.95 -23.46 -1.52
CA GLN A 623 16.68 -22.15 -2.12
C GLN A 623 17.50 -21.04 -1.44
N GLU A 624 17.98 -20.10 -2.25
CA GLU A 624 18.70 -18.92 -1.79
C GLU A 624 17.74 -17.90 -1.16
N VAL A 625 18.21 -17.27 -0.08
CA VAL A 625 17.47 -16.29 0.70
C VAL A 625 18.34 -15.06 0.94
N GLU A 626 17.85 -13.90 0.54
CA GLU A 626 18.42 -12.61 0.90
C GLU A 626 17.70 -12.07 2.13
N MET A 627 18.44 -11.70 3.18
CA MET A 627 17.88 -11.28 4.47
C MET A 627 18.38 -9.89 4.85
N LYS A 628 17.51 -9.06 5.45
CA LYS A 628 17.85 -7.76 5.99
C LYS A 628 17.30 -7.58 7.39
N LEU A 629 18.16 -7.18 8.32
CA LEU A 629 17.77 -6.88 9.69
C LEU A 629 17.10 -5.51 9.80
N ASP A 630 16.10 -5.40 10.67
CA ASP A 630 15.44 -4.12 10.97
C ASP A 630 16.42 -3.08 11.53
N SER A 631 17.38 -3.55 12.33
CA SER A 631 18.44 -2.73 12.91
C SER A 631 19.50 -2.31 11.88
N ARG A 632 19.59 -2.99 10.73
CA ARG A 632 20.59 -2.76 9.69
C ARG A 632 19.99 -2.89 8.29
N ARG A 633 19.18 -1.92 7.90
CA ARG A 633 18.45 -1.93 6.63
C ARG A 633 19.33 -1.81 5.37
N LEU A 634 20.60 -1.44 5.54
CA LEU A 634 21.56 -1.23 4.44
C LEU A 634 22.40 -2.48 4.13
N GLU A 635 22.57 -3.38 5.09
CA GLU A 635 23.33 -4.62 4.93
C GLU A 635 22.38 -5.75 4.50
N THR A 636 22.84 -6.63 3.61
CA THR A 636 22.10 -7.82 3.17
C THR A 636 22.91 -9.05 3.53
N PHE A 637 22.24 -10.05 4.10
CA PHE A 637 22.82 -11.33 4.47
C PHE A 637 22.26 -12.40 3.53
N ASP A 638 23.14 -13.14 2.88
CA ASP A 638 22.73 -14.24 2.03
C ASP A 638 22.74 -15.55 2.83
N GLY A 639 21.79 -16.43 2.54
CA GLY A 639 21.71 -17.74 3.16
C GLY A 639 20.96 -18.73 2.28
N ILE A 640 20.98 -20.00 2.68
CA ILE A 640 20.30 -21.09 1.98
C ILE A 640 19.36 -21.78 2.96
N ILE A 641 18.15 -22.11 2.52
CA ILE A 641 17.21 -22.88 3.34
C ILE A 641 17.77 -24.28 3.55
N ASP A 642 18.07 -24.60 4.80
CA ASP A 642 18.57 -25.91 5.23
C ASP A 642 17.40 -26.88 5.48
N GLU A 643 16.39 -26.42 6.24
CA GLU A 643 15.26 -27.24 6.66
C GLU A 643 13.95 -26.47 6.56
N LYS A 644 12.87 -27.14 6.11
CA LYS A 644 11.51 -26.61 6.15
C LYS A 644 10.60 -27.51 6.99
N SER A 645 9.93 -26.94 7.99
CA SER A 645 8.92 -27.64 8.77
C SER A 645 7.67 -27.93 7.93
N ASN A 646 7.17 -29.16 8.01
CA ASN A 646 5.87 -29.55 7.47
C ASN A 646 4.73 -29.36 8.48
N GLU A 647 5.06 -29.05 9.74
CA GLU A 647 4.09 -28.77 10.80
C GLU A 647 3.81 -27.28 10.87
N PRO A 648 2.53 -26.89 11.04
CA PRO A 648 2.16 -25.48 11.21
C PRO A 648 2.72 -24.93 12.52
N LEU A 649 2.94 -23.62 12.53
CA LEU A 649 3.46 -22.91 13.68
C LEU A 649 2.38 -22.74 14.75
N ASP A 650 2.53 -23.43 15.88
CA ASP A 650 1.59 -23.36 17.01
C ASP A 650 1.69 -22.03 17.79
N ALA A 651 2.90 -21.50 17.97
CA ALA A 651 3.13 -20.27 18.72
C ALA A 651 4.22 -19.40 18.09
N ALA A 652 3.95 -18.10 17.98
CA ALA A 652 4.89 -17.08 17.53
C ALA A 652 5.55 -16.37 18.73
N SER A 653 6.78 -15.89 18.52
CA SER A 653 7.47 -15.09 19.53
C SER A 653 6.86 -13.69 19.64
N LEU A 654 6.94 -13.11 20.84
CA LEU A 654 6.48 -11.74 21.11
C LEU A 654 7.16 -10.73 20.17
N GLY A 655 8.42 -10.93 19.79
CA GLY A 655 9.16 -10.03 18.90
C GLY A 655 8.66 -10.02 17.45
N MET A 656 8.02 -11.10 17.02
CA MET A 656 7.46 -11.27 15.67
C MET A 656 6.02 -10.75 15.55
N SER A 657 5.33 -10.63 16.67
CA SER A 657 3.94 -10.15 16.75
C SER A 657 3.76 -8.75 16.17
N SER A 658 2.75 -8.57 15.31
CA SER A 658 2.38 -7.25 14.80
C SER A 658 1.95 -6.27 15.89
N GLN A 659 1.52 -6.78 17.04
CA GLN A 659 1.12 -5.96 18.19
C GLN A 659 2.33 -5.27 18.85
N THR A 660 3.52 -5.84 18.73
CA THR A 660 4.80 -5.29 19.22
C THR A 660 5.66 -4.74 18.06
N GLY A 661 5.04 -4.54 16.90
CA GLY A 661 5.65 -3.97 15.71
C GLY A 661 6.49 -4.94 14.87
N GLY A 662 6.30 -6.26 15.02
CA GLY A 662 6.80 -7.26 14.09
C GLY A 662 5.91 -7.41 12.85
N ASP A 663 6.36 -8.21 11.87
CA ASP A 663 5.65 -8.36 10.59
C ASP A 663 4.61 -9.49 10.59
N LEU A 664 4.62 -10.38 11.60
CA LEU A 664 3.68 -11.50 11.68
C LEU A 664 2.38 -11.05 12.36
N GLN A 665 1.25 -11.21 11.68
CA GLN A 665 -0.06 -11.00 12.30
C GLN A 665 -0.34 -12.11 13.30
N THR A 666 -0.61 -11.72 14.54
CA THR A 666 -0.84 -12.66 15.63
C THR A 666 -2.10 -12.30 16.43
N GLU A 667 -2.73 -13.34 16.96
CA GLU A 667 -3.85 -13.27 17.89
C GLU A 667 -3.43 -13.93 19.21
N ILE A 668 -3.90 -13.37 20.33
CA ILE A 668 -3.64 -13.96 21.65
C ILE A 668 -4.77 -14.93 21.92
N ASP A 669 -4.45 -16.21 22.09
CA ASP A 669 -5.44 -17.21 22.45
C ASP A 669 -6.00 -16.88 23.85
N PRO A 670 -7.33 -16.68 24.00
CA PRO A 670 -7.94 -16.29 25.26
C PRO A 670 -7.82 -17.37 26.36
N THR A 671 -7.56 -18.62 26.00
CA THR A 671 -7.45 -19.74 26.95
C THR A 671 -6.02 -20.00 27.41
N THR A 672 -5.07 -19.99 26.49
CA THR A 672 -3.65 -20.29 26.78
C THR A 672 -2.80 -19.04 27.02
N GLY A 673 -3.26 -17.87 26.57
CA GLY A 673 -2.48 -16.63 26.56
C GLY A 673 -1.33 -16.63 25.56
N MET A 674 -1.20 -17.67 24.74
CA MET A 674 -0.14 -17.78 23.74
C MET A 674 -0.44 -16.91 22.52
N ILE A 675 0.63 -16.39 21.92
CA ILE A 675 0.57 -15.58 20.71
C ILE A 675 0.58 -16.54 19.52
N MET A 676 -0.56 -16.71 18.86
CA MET A 676 -0.70 -17.58 17.70
C MET A 676 -0.68 -16.76 16.40
N PRO A 677 -0.08 -17.27 15.31
CA PRO A 677 -0.25 -16.66 13.99
C PRO A 677 -1.74 -16.63 13.60
N ARG A 678 -2.20 -15.49 13.06
CA ARG A 678 -3.60 -15.35 12.62
C ARG A 678 -3.91 -16.18 11.37
N SER A 679 -2.91 -16.38 10.50
CA SER A 679 -2.96 -17.31 9.37
C SER A 679 -2.03 -18.48 9.62
N VAL A 680 -2.41 -19.67 9.14
CA VAL A 680 -1.56 -20.86 9.20
C VAL A 680 -0.21 -20.53 8.56
N SER A 681 0.84 -20.65 9.34
CA SER A 681 2.19 -20.28 8.96
C SER A 681 3.13 -21.43 9.24
N TYR A 682 4.22 -21.54 8.48
CA TYR A 682 5.20 -22.61 8.56
C TYR A 682 6.59 -22.03 8.75
N GLN A 683 7.51 -22.81 9.31
CA GLN A 683 8.88 -22.36 9.56
C GLN A 683 9.86 -22.94 8.55
N ALA A 684 10.84 -22.13 8.14
CA ALA A 684 12.04 -22.59 7.45
C ALA A 684 13.29 -22.04 8.15
N ARG A 685 14.35 -22.83 8.21
CA ARG A 685 15.59 -22.49 8.90
C ARG A 685 16.69 -22.20 7.89
N VAL A 686 17.39 -21.09 8.09
CA VAL A 686 18.55 -20.67 7.31
C VAL A 686 19.73 -20.49 8.27
N PRO A 687 20.73 -21.38 8.27
CA PRO A 687 21.93 -21.20 9.08
C PRO A 687 22.68 -19.95 8.61
N LEU A 688 23.12 -19.14 9.57
CA LEU A 688 23.87 -17.91 9.33
C LEU A 688 25.35 -18.18 9.61
N VAL A 689 26.19 -17.99 8.59
CA VAL A 689 27.65 -17.93 8.77
C VAL A 689 28.03 -16.46 8.85
N ILE A 690 28.50 -16.01 10.02
CA ILE A 690 28.69 -14.58 10.27
C ILE A 690 30.17 -14.24 10.31
N ASP A 691 30.63 -13.48 9.33
CA ASP A 691 31.95 -12.85 9.38
C ASP A 691 31.86 -11.48 10.09
N GLY A 692 32.42 -11.41 11.29
CA GLY A 692 32.86 -10.15 11.91
C GLY A 692 31.81 -9.28 12.62
N THR A 693 30.54 -9.70 12.78
CA THR A 693 29.53 -8.90 13.49
C THR A 693 28.75 -9.68 14.56
N PRO A 694 28.56 -9.11 15.78
CA PRO A 694 27.83 -9.79 16.84
C PRO A 694 26.32 -9.71 16.57
N LEU A 695 25.70 -10.84 16.22
CA LEU A 695 24.24 -11.01 16.23
C LEU A 695 23.77 -11.37 17.65
N ARG A 696 22.49 -11.13 17.93
CA ARG A 696 21.83 -11.54 19.17
C ARG A 696 20.53 -12.24 18.85
N ALA A 697 20.19 -13.23 19.67
CA ALA A 697 18.88 -13.86 19.61
C ALA A 697 17.76 -12.82 19.76
N GLY A 698 16.67 -13.01 19.01
CA GLY A 698 15.53 -12.09 18.96
C GLY A 698 15.69 -10.91 18.00
N TYR A 699 16.83 -10.78 17.32
CA TYR A 699 16.92 -9.85 16.19
C TYR A 699 15.97 -10.29 15.08
N ARG A 700 15.31 -9.32 14.44
CA ARG A 700 14.29 -9.58 13.43
C ARG A 700 14.58 -8.84 12.14
N GLY A 701 13.95 -9.30 11.06
CA GLY A 701 14.09 -8.67 9.76
C GLY A 701 13.14 -9.24 8.72
N SER A 702 13.38 -8.79 7.49
CA SER A 702 12.66 -9.26 6.29
C SER A 702 13.59 -10.07 5.41
N ALA A 703 13.05 -11.16 4.86
CA ALA A 703 13.75 -12.10 4.02
C ALA A 703 13.02 -12.27 2.69
N LYS A 704 13.81 -12.40 1.63
CA LYS A 704 13.37 -12.67 0.27
C LYS A 704 13.87 -14.04 -0.16
N ILE A 705 12.95 -14.98 -0.29
CA ILE A 705 13.24 -16.33 -0.79
C ILE A 705 13.13 -16.32 -2.31
N HIS A 706 14.22 -16.68 -3.00
CA HIS A 706 14.22 -16.82 -4.45
C HIS A 706 13.60 -18.16 -4.86
N VAL A 707 12.48 -18.09 -5.58
CA VAL A 707 11.75 -19.28 -6.03
C VAL A 707 11.80 -19.42 -7.55
N ALA A 708 11.39 -20.59 -8.05
CA ALA A 708 11.36 -20.85 -9.48
C ALA A 708 10.55 -19.78 -10.24
N PRO A 709 11.01 -19.34 -11.42
CA PRO A 709 10.30 -18.36 -12.22
C PRO A 709 8.86 -18.78 -12.50
N THR A 710 7.92 -17.87 -12.28
CA THR A 710 6.49 -18.09 -12.53
C THR A 710 5.98 -17.10 -13.56
N SER A 711 5.09 -17.58 -14.44
CA SER A 711 4.42 -16.74 -15.44
C SER A 711 3.38 -15.81 -14.78
N LEU A 712 3.09 -14.67 -15.41
CA LEU A 712 2.02 -13.78 -14.95
C LEU A 712 0.65 -14.46 -14.93
N GLY A 713 0.40 -15.39 -15.85
CA GLY A 713 -0.82 -16.20 -15.87
C GLY A 713 -0.96 -17.05 -14.61
N SER A 714 0.09 -17.80 -14.25
CA SER A 714 0.10 -18.59 -13.01
C SER A 714 -0.02 -17.72 -11.75
N ARG A 715 0.61 -16.54 -11.73
CA ARG A 715 0.50 -15.60 -10.60
C ARG A 715 -0.93 -15.08 -10.45
N LEU A 716 -1.56 -14.67 -11.56
CA LEU A 716 -2.94 -14.19 -11.56
C LEU A 716 -3.90 -15.29 -11.11
N TRP A 717 -3.73 -16.52 -11.59
CA TRP A 717 -4.52 -17.67 -11.16
C TRP A 717 -4.38 -17.93 -9.66
N ARG A 718 -3.17 -17.88 -9.11
CA ARG A 718 -2.93 -18.04 -7.67
C ARG A 718 -3.62 -16.94 -6.85
N VAL A 719 -3.56 -15.68 -7.30
CA VAL A 719 -4.26 -14.57 -6.64
C VAL A 719 -5.77 -14.78 -6.66
N ILE A 720 -6.33 -15.22 -7.79
CA ILE A 720 -7.75 -15.56 -7.91
C ILE A 720 -8.09 -16.72 -6.96
N ALA A 721 -7.33 -17.82 -7.00
CA ALA A 721 -7.55 -18.98 -6.14
C ALA A 721 -7.47 -18.63 -4.65
N LYS A 722 -6.47 -17.84 -4.23
CA LYS A 722 -6.33 -17.33 -2.84
C LYS A 722 -7.46 -16.38 -2.45
N THR A 723 -7.99 -15.58 -3.39
CA THR A 723 -9.08 -14.64 -3.11
C THR A 723 -10.43 -15.34 -2.97
N PHE A 724 -10.65 -16.42 -3.73
CA PHE A 724 -11.91 -17.16 -3.78
C PHE A 724 -11.87 -18.50 -3.04
N ASN A 725 -10.78 -18.81 -2.30
CA ASN A 725 -10.55 -20.07 -1.60
C ASN A 725 -10.77 -21.32 -2.48
N PHE A 726 -10.30 -21.28 -3.72
CA PHE A 726 -10.16 -22.52 -4.49
C PHE A 726 -8.96 -23.30 -3.95
N GLU A 727 -9.12 -24.60 -3.71
CA GLU A 727 -7.99 -25.47 -3.33
C GLU A 727 -6.90 -25.39 -4.42
N LEU A 728 -5.67 -25.11 -3.99
CA LEU A 728 -4.49 -24.89 -4.83
C LEU A 728 -3.58 -26.12 -4.88
#